data_AF-A0A9R1XUY1-F1
#
_entry.id   AF-A0A9R1XUY1-F1
#
_cell.length_a   1.000
_cell.length_b   1.000
_cell.length_c   1.000
_cell.angle_alpha   90.00
_cell.angle_beta   90.00
_cell.angle_gamma   90.00
#
_symmetry.space_group_name_H-M   'P 1'
#
loop_
_entity.id
_entity.type
_entity.pdbx_description
1 polymer ?
#
loop_
_entity_poly.entity_id
_entity_poly.type
_entity_poly.pdbx_seq_one_letter_code
_entity_poly.pdbx_strand_id
1 'polypeptide(L)'
;MPSFCFTEQETDDASIASRDGENIVRQESKFPTERSRVWLSEESHKILNKGEGSKTMEGLALDMEMEMLDKQKFAFKSSNLKTDALQKMDRLKLLQLNFVQLTGTYGNFSEDLRWLCWLGSNLRTIPSDLFMGNLVAIDMSYSKLEVFELPMVLQSLQILNLTHSHDLCEIRNMSMIPQLETLILWNCHSLARVCETIGELTNLALLNMTGCKSLCKSEQRDQDLEASTSGGEVTEQPTFSFSCSLHRLFLKDCNLECTDSFPLSFSTQPCLEYLNLGYSLFQFLPCYDHLKSLRVLDVSSCSMLKRLPCLPSTLAELYIYYCKSLEEINFQSHRFTLQEFGYEGCISLLEIEGFIKLVPITKLEGNDLGHMKWLKEYQNHEVCLVGDDELTKGRSFCLQMLYEFHIMSTSLPDMEDPNMKSTYVSESSSLSFDVPPPPKNKRLKGIDVTFKYTISGDDDWVWFCKINTTNGVDLMYNPKVFGKPESDEVGIWLSYWPIGNTLDIGDKVNVSIAVINGLEVHECGVSLVYTDEKVAEDTLEDNMEWIEVLGGDLSGFQLSTQAYYLCRRDLFELMEIGRLTPGWFSILVGDTIECTEVRGWRKTGRPMQLNPSFTELKFVRCIMHGPESEEIYKIAEMSKSSIVDSTLEFTSSLLGETMKSSTLPKSRETKIKMKQPNHVMIPFQAIEDCTQGFNKKNFIGKGRYVSVYKGILTWADYVNKLVAVKRLDDTGFQGNKDFNAEVSLHSQYKHKNIVNLIGFCDDKNEMILVYEYTSHGSLEEYLLHTSVSGGLSWPQLLNICIDVASAVDYLHNHVAENYRIIHGDIKSAKVLLDENWNAKLSDFGLCRIVLKSQNNFAGTQGYCDPQYERTGFLTKESDVFSFGVVLFEVLCGRLACVSSYHDERRFLHHFARTCYQNGAMDKIIDNRIKKDIKQRMLSKFSAIAYQCLQENREERPTIAEVVFQLKEARKIQLESEDEDDE
;
A
#
# COMPACT_ATOMS: atom_id res chain seq x y z
N MET A 1 24.37 -12.28 5.50
CA MET A 1 25.38 -11.98 6.55
C MET A 1 26.30 -13.18 6.81
N PRO A 2 27.43 -13.08 7.55
CA PRO A 2 27.75 -14.13 8.52
C PRO A 2 26.69 -14.07 9.62
N SER A 3 26.06 -15.20 9.91
CA SER A 3 24.94 -15.33 10.86
C SER A 3 25.05 -14.44 12.11
N PHE A 4 23.98 -13.71 12.45
CA PHE A 4 23.77 -13.21 13.82
C PHE A 4 23.61 -14.41 14.76
N CYS A 5 24.74 -14.93 15.22
CA CYS A 5 24.79 -15.86 16.34
C CYS A 5 24.51 -15.07 17.62
N PHE A 6 23.24 -14.80 17.87
CA PHE A 6 22.77 -14.89 19.25
C PHE A 6 23.18 -16.28 19.76
N THR A 7 23.66 -16.36 21.00
CA THR A 7 23.66 -17.67 21.66
C THR A 7 22.20 -18.12 21.78
N GLU A 8 21.90 -19.41 21.58
CA GLU A 8 20.51 -19.93 21.67
C GLU A 8 19.84 -19.46 22.97
N GLN A 9 20.64 -19.41 24.04
CA GLN A 9 20.30 -18.98 25.38
C GLN A 9 19.88 -17.50 25.55
N GLU A 10 20.23 -16.60 24.63
CA GLU A 10 19.85 -15.17 24.67
C GLU A 10 18.70 -14.84 23.70
N THR A 11 18.46 -15.68 22.69
CA THR A 11 17.28 -15.58 21.81
C THR A 11 16.03 -16.19 22.45
N ASP A 12 16.20 -17.20 23.30
CA ASP A 12 15.15 -17.72 24.16
C ASP A 12 14.57 -16.60 25.06
N ASP A 13 15.44 -15.78 25.66
CA ASP A 13 15.06 -14.77 26.65
C ASP A 13 14.12 -13.67 26.13
N ALA A 14 14.18 -13.33 24.84
CA ALA A 14 13.29 -12.37 24.19
C ALA A 14 12.04 -13.02 23.56
N SER A 15 12.10 -14.30 23.17
CA SER A 15 10.98 -15.05 22.57
C SER A 15 10.01 -15.67 23.60
N ILE A 16 10.43 -15.73 24.86
CA ILE A 16 9.64 -16.16 26.03
C ILE A 16 8.51 -15.18 26.42
N ALA A 17 8.36 -14.04 25.73
CA ALA A 17 7.17 -13.18 25.81
C ALA A 17 5.92 -13.76 25.09
N SER A 18 6.02 -14.98 24.56
CA SER A 18 4.89 -15.76 24.05
C SER A 18 4.18 -16.56 25.16
N ARG A 19 2.94 -16.99 24.92
CA ARG A 19 2.11 -17.76 25.88
C ARG A 19 2.79 -19.00 26.46
N ASP A 20 3.66 -19.65 25.70
CA ASP A 20 4.38 -20.84 26.17
C ASP A 20 5.44 -20.47 27.21
N GLY A 21 6.10 -19.32 27.05
CA GLY A 21 7.03 -18.76 28.03
C GLY A 21 6.35 -18.32 29.34
N GLU A 22 5.19 -17.67 29.25
CA GLU A 22 4.39 -17.33 30.46
C GLU A 22 3.99 -18.58 31.28
N ASN A 23 3.67 -19.68 30.60
CA ASN A 23 3.29 -20.93 31.24
C ASN A 23 4.49 -21.67 31.87
N ILE A 24 5.69 -21.58 31.29
CA ILE A 24 6.93 -22.11 31.87
C ILE A 24 7.28 -21.36 33.15
N VAL A 25 7.28 -20.02 33.12
CA VAL A 25 7.61 -19.17 34.28
C VAL A 25 6.61 -19.36 35.45
N ARG A 26 5.33 -19.64 35.16
CA ARG A 26 4.34 -19.99 36.19
C ARG A 26 4.56 -21.35 36.86
N GLN A 27 5.39 -22.24 36.31
CA GLN A 27 5.74 -23.51 36.94
C GLN A 27 6.82 -23.37 38.03
N GLU A 28 7.62 -22.29 38.00
CA GLU A 28 8.67 -22.04 39.00
C GLU A 28 8.09 -21.82 40.41
N SER A 29 7.08 -20.93 40.53
CA SER A 29 6.32 -20.75 41.77
C SER A 29 4.92 -20.19 41.52
N LYS A 30 4.01 -20.50 42.44
CA LYS A 30 2.68 -19.87 42.54
C LYS A 30 2.76 -18.42 43.00
N PHE A 31 3.84 -18.02 43.67
CA PHE A 31 4.05 -16.65 44.15
C PHE A 31 4.92 -15.87 43.16
N PRO A 32 4.44 -14.76 42.55
CA PRO A 32 5.22 -13.98 41.60
C PRO A 32 6.55 -13.46 42.14
N THR A 33 6.62 -13.23 43.46
CA THR A 33 7.83 -12.79 44.17
C THR A 33 8.96 -13.83 44.23
N GLU A 34 8.69 -15.09 43.90
CA GLU A 34 9.65 -16.20 43.95
C GLU A 34 10.13 -16.65 42.55
N ARG A 35 9.57 -16.06 41.48
CA ARG A 35 9.89 -16.40 40.09
C ARG A 35 11.18 -15.71 39.62
N SER A 36 11.75 -16.23 38.54
CA SER A 36 12.84 -15.61 37.79
C SER A 36 12.35 -14.48 36.90
N ARG A 37 11.11 -14.54 36.41
CA ARG A 37 10.53 -13.56 35.47
C ARG A 37 9.11 -13.18 35.88
N VAL A 38 8.72 -11.92 35.65
CA VAL A 38 7.35 -11.44 35.85
C VAL A 38 6.94 -10.51 34.70
N TRP A 39 6.10 -11.00 33.80
CA TRP A 39 5.66 -10.30 32.59
C TRP A 39 4.22 -9.74 32.66
N LEU A 40 3.44 -10.16 33.65
CA LEU A 40 2.05 -9.74 33.82
C LEU A 40 1.99 -8.41 34.57
N SER A 41 1.58 -7.33 33.89
CA SER A 41 1.51 -5.98 34.45
C SER A 41 0.80 -5.89 35.81
N GLU A 42 -0.26 -6.68 36.04
CA GLU A 42 -0.96 -6.70 37.35
C GLU A 42 -0.10 -7.27 38.48
N GLU A 43 0.75 -8.27 38.20
CA GLU A 43 1.68 -8.85 39.17
C GLU A 43 2.88 -7.91 39.40
N SER A 44 3.49 -7.41 38.31
CA SER A 44 4.59 -6.45 38.36
C SER A 44 4.21 -5.15 39.08
N HIS A 45 3.04 -4.59 38.81
CA HIS A 45 2.52 -3.42 39.51
C HIS A 45 2.37 -3.68 41.02
N LYS A 46 1.88 -4.85 41.43
CA LYS A 46 1.77 -5.20 42.87
C LYS A 46 3.15 -5.32 43.52
N ILE A 47 4.11 -5.96 42.85
CA ILE A 47 5.49 -6.10 43.34
C ILE A 47 6.14 -4.73 43.54
N LEU A 48 6.09 -3.87 42.51
CA LEU A 48 6.69 -2.53 42.54
C LEU A 48 6.00 -1.61 43.56
N ASN A 49 4.66 -1.55 43.56
CA ASN A 49 3.90 -0.65 44.44
C ASN A 49 4.07 -0.99 45.94
N LYS A 50 4.26 -2.27 46.28
CA LYS A 50 4.47 -2.69 47.67
C LYS A 50 5.94 -2.78 48.11
N GLY A 51 6.90 -2.63 47.19
CA GLY A 51 8.31 -2.88 47.50
C GLY A 51 8.65 -4.36 47.72
N GLU A 52 7.89 -5.30 47.12
CA GLU A 52 8.02 -6.75 47.31
C GLU A 52 9.01 -7.43 46.33
N GLY A 53 10.01 -6.69 45.82
CA GLY A 53 11.05 -7.22 44.93
C GLY A 53 11.92 -8.31 45.58
N SER A 54 12.48 -9.19 44.73
CA SER A 54 13.21 -10.40 45.15
C SER A 54 14.48 -10.64 44.33
N LYS A 55 15.48 -11.25 44.98
CA LYS A 55 16.77 -11.65 44.39
C LYS A 55 16.67 -12.78 43.36
N THR A 56 15.51 -13.43 43.26
CA THR A 56 15.25 -14.44 42.23
C THR A 56 15.01 -13.81 40.86
N MET A 57 14.57 -12.55 40.81
CA MET A 57 14.11 -11.91 39.58
C MET A 57 15.28 -11.49 38.68
N GLU A 58 15.28 -12.05 37.48
CA GLU A 58 16.15 -11.69 36.36
C GLU A 58 15.40 -10.89 35.28
N GLY A 59 14.07 -10.94 35.23
CA GLY A 59 13.24 -10.17 34.28
C GLY A 59 11.94 -9.61 34.87
N LEU A 60 11.62 -8.34 34.58
CA LEU A 60 10.35 -7.72 34.98
C LEU A 60 9.81 -6.80 33.87
N ALA A 61 8.53 -6.94 33.54
CA ALA A 61 7.81 -6.03 32.64
C ALA A 61 6.56 -5.46 33.33
N LEU A 62 6.36 -4.14 33.21
CA LEU A 62 5.14 -3.44 33.62
C LEU A 62 4.67 -2.52 32.48
N ASP A 63 3.41 -2.67 32.11
CA ASP A 63 2.69 -1.75 31.21
C ASP A 63 1.56 -1.02 31.95
N MET A 64 1.48 0.30 31.78
CA MET A 64 0.53 1.20 32.43
C MET A 64 -0.32 1.93 31.38
N GLU A 65 -1.64 2.00 31.60
CA GLU A 65 -2.60 2.47 30.60
C GLU A 65 -2.38 3.93 30.14
N MET A 66 -2.50 4.15 28.83
CA MET A 66 -2.43 5.46 28.18
C MET A 66 -3.86 5.98 27.91
N GLU A 67 -4.26 7.08 28.56
CA GLU A 67 -5.59 7.68 28.32
C GLU A 67 -5.55 8.69 27.14
N MET A 68 -6.43 8.47 26.17
CA MET A 68 -6.69 9.39 25.06
C MET A 68 -7.65 10.49 25.51
N LEU A 69 -7.16 11.73 25.65
CA LEU A 69 -8.02 12.90 25.78
C LEU A 69 -8.26 13.58 24.42
N ASP A 70 -9.41 14.23 24.32
CA ASP A 70 -9.96 14.74 23.06
C ASP A 70 -9.00 15.72 22.37
N LYS A 71 -8.70 15.45 21.09
CA LYS A 71 -7.79 16.17 20.18
C LYS A 71 -6.36 16.42 20.69
N GLN A 72 -5.43 15.57 20.21
CA GLN A 72 -3.98 15.81 20.14
C GLN A 72 -3.23 16.04 21.47
N LYS A 73 -3.77 15.61 22.62
CA LYS A 73 -2.98 15.50 23.87
C LYS A 73 -3.21 14.17 24.58
N PHE A 74 -2.19 13.33 24.56
CA PHE A 74 -2.09 12.14 25.40
C PHE A 74 -1.91 12.55 26.86
N ALA A 75 -2.61 11.88 27.79
CA ALA A 75 -2.44 12.10 29.22
C ALA A 75 -2.05 10.79 29.92
N PHE A 76 -0.98 10.86 30.72
CA PHE A 76 -0.49 9.72 31.50
C PHE A 76 -1.25 9.64 32.82
N LYS A 77 -1.85 8.48 33.10
CA LYS A 77 -2.48 8.20 34.39
C LYS A 77 -1.43 7.68 35.37
N SER A 78 -0.48 8.54 35.74
CA SER A 78 0.68 8.09 36.50
C SER A 78 0.35 7.74 37.95
N SER A 79 0.47 6.45 38.28
CA SER A 79 0.80 6.04 39.64
C SER A 79 2.31 6.19 39.82
N ASN A 80 2.73 7.13 40.68
CA ASN A 80 4.13 7.26 41.06
C ASN A 80 4.58 6.01 41.83
N LEU A 81 5.31 5.12 41.16
CA LEU A 81 5.93 3.95 41.79
C LEU A 81 7.29 4.34 42.36
N LYS A 82 7.67 3.73 43.48
CA LYS A 82 9.00 3.93 44.06
C LYS A 82 10.00 2.92 43.53
N THR A 83 11.25 3.34 43.37
CA THR A 83 12.35 2.43 42.99
C THR A 83 12.75 1.45 44.11
N ASP A 84 12.24 1.61 45.33
CA ASP A 84 12.49 0.76 46.52
C ASP A 84 12.36 -0.76 46.26
N ALA A 85 11.51 -1.17 45.31
CA ALA A 85 11.35 -2.57 44.92
C ALA A 85 12.55 -3.12 44.14
N LEU A 86 13.12 -2.29 43.24
CA LEU A 86 14.23 -2.67 42.34
C LEU A 86 15.51 -2.94 43.13
N GLN A 87 15.71 -2.23 44.26
CA GLN A 87 16.86 -2.42 45.15
C GLN A 87 17.02 -3.86 45.68
N LYS A 88 15.94 -4.64 45.67
CA LYS A 88 15.92 -6.04 46.12
C LYS A 88 16.10 -7.05 44.99
N MET A 89 16.10 -6.59 43.73
CA MET A 89 16.22 -7.38 42.51
C MET A 89 17.66 -7.27 41.98
N ASP A 90 18.64 -7.69 42.77
CA ASP A 90 20.07 -7.49 42.48
C ASP A 90 20.59 -8.28 41.27
N ARG A 91 19.80 -9.21 40.72
CA ARG A 91 20.10 -10.01 39.52
C ARG A 91 19.28 -9.61 38.29
N LEU A 92 18.57 -8.48 38.33
CA LEU A 92 17.68 -8.08 37.24
C LEU A 92 18.49 -7.76 35.97
N LYS A 93 18.26 -8.53 34.90
CA LYS A 93 18.91 -8.40 33.58
C LYS A 93 18.02 -7.69 32.56
N LEU A 94 16.70 -7.88 32.63
CA LEU A 94 15.72 -7.24 31.74
C LEU A 94 14.68 -6.46 32.54
N LEU A 95 14.50 -5.18 32.20
CA LEU A 95 13.48 -4.32 32.79
C LEU A 95 12.70 -3.60 31.68
N GLN A 96 11.40 -3.87 31.59
CA GLN A 96 10.47 -3.19 30.70
C GLN A 96 9.46 -2.35 31.51
N LEU A 97 9.32 -1.08 31.16
CA LEU A 97 8.55 -0.07 31.87
C LEU A 97 7.79 0.80 30.87
N ASN A 98 6.60 0.36 30.45
CA ASN A 98 5.77 1.09 29.51
C ASN A 98 4.87 2.09 30.25
N PHE A 99 5.09 3.38 29.96
CA PHE A 99 4.37 4.52 30.53
C PHE A 99 4.45 4.63 32.07
N VAL A 100 5.46 4.01 32.67
CA VAL A 100 5.67 3.99 34.13
C VAL A 100 6.42 5.23 34.61
N GLN A 101 5.84 5.94 35.59
CA GLN A 101 6.54 7.00 36.32
C GLN A 101 7.18 6.44 37.61
N LEU A 102 8.51 6.39 37.62
CA LEU A 102 9.31 6.05 38.79
C LEU A 102 9.68 7.29 39.61
N THR A 103 9.84 7.09 40.92
CA THR A 103 10.23 8.10 41.90
C THR A 103 11.20 7.50 42.92
N GLY A 104 12.11 8.31 43.46
CA GLY A 104 13.21 7.84 44.33
C GLY A 104 14.58 8.00 43.65
N THR A 105 15.56 7.23 44.10
CA THR A 105 16.90 7.16 43.48
C THR A 105 16.93 6.10 42.38
N TYR A 106 17.61 6.39 41.28
CA TYR A 106 17.83 5.46 40.18
C TYR A 106 19.03 4.53 40.42
N GLY A 107 19.84 4.80 41.45
CA GLY A 107 20.84 3.86 41.98
C GLY A 107 20.26 2.60 42.63
N ASN A 108 18.92 2.46 42.66
CA ASN A 108 18.21 1.23 43.04
C ASN A 108 18.06 0.24 41.86
N PHE A 109 18.50 0.60 40.64
CA PHE A 109 18.51 -0.32 39.50
C PHE A 109 19.64 -1.34 39.64
N SER A 110 19.45 -2.55 39.12
CA SER A 110 20.45 -3.62 39.16
C SER A 110 21.71 -3.27 38.36
N GLU A 111 22.88 -3.61 38.91
CA GLU A 111 24.16 -3.52 38.18
C GLU A 111 24.26 -4.60 37.09
N ASP A 112 23.53 -5.72 37.22
CA ASP A 112 23.48 -6.82 36.23
C ASP A 112 22.56 -6.51 35.02
N LEU A 113 21.96 -5.31 34.95
CA LEU A 113 20.99 -4.97 33.91
C LEU A 113 21.64 -4.93 32.52
N ARG A 114 21.07 -5.71 31.58
CA ARG A 114 21.51 -5.87 30.19
C ARG A 114 20.56 -5.18 29.20
N TRP A 115 19.27 -5.13 29.50
CA TRP A 115 18.26 -4.47 28.67
C TRP A 115 17.33 -3.62 29.53
N LEU A 116 17.28 -2.33 29.22
CA LEU A 116 16.30 -1.38 29.74
C LEU A 116 15.36 -0.93 28.61
N CYS A 117 14.08 -1.28 28.71
CA CYS A 117 13.01 -0.69 27.91
C CYS A 117 12.16 0.21 28.82
N TRP A 118 12.03 1.48 28.48
CA TRP A 118 11.33 2.48 29.27
C TRP A 118 10.53 3.43 28.37
N LEU A 119 9.58 2.81 27.66
CA LEU A 119 8.64 3.48 26.76
C LEU A 119 7.87 4.59 27.51
N GLY A 120 7.78 5.78 26.93
CA GLY A 120 7.02 6.90 27.51
C GLY A 120 7.65 7.52 28.75
N SER A 121 8.97 7.36 28.96
CA SER A 121 9.66 7.89 30.14
C SER A 121 9.48 9.41 30.28
N ASN A 122 9.14 9.86 31.50
CA ASN A 122 8.98 11.27 31.85
C ASN A 122 10.30 11.99 32.17
N LEU A 123 11.45 11.32 31.98
CA LEU A 123 12.77 11.91 32.16
C LEU A 123 13.05 12.97 31.09
N ARG A 124 13.55 14.15 31.49
CA ARG A 124 14.05 15.20 30.57
C ARG A 124 15.52 15.02 30.21
N THR A 125 16.29 14.41 31.10
CA THR A 125 17.70 14.03 30.92
C THR A 125 17.95 12.69 31.59
N ILE A 126 19.05 12.03 31.22
CA ILE A 126 19.48 10.78 31.82
C ILE A 126 19.96 11.04 33.27
N PRO A 127 19.46 10.31 34.30
CA PRO A 127 19.91 10.48 35.68
C PRO A 127 21.35 10.04 35.87
N SER A 128 22.12 10.81 36.65
CA SER A 128 23.53 10.51 36.93
C SER A 128 23.75 9.36 37.92
N ASP A 129 22.73 8.99 38.70
CA ASP A 129 22.74 7.86 39.64
C ASP A 129 22.20 6.56 39.04
N LEU A 130 21.70 6.56 37.80
CA LEU A 130 21.27 5.36 37.09
C LEU A 130 22.49 4.57 36.60
N PHE A 131 22.71 3.37 37.13
CA PHE A 131 23.76 2.49 36.64
C PHE A 131 23.42 1.93 35.27
N MET A 132 24.37 1.98 34.34
CA MET A 132 24.18 1.57 32.94
C MET A 132 25.34 0.74 32.38
N GLY A 133 26.42 0.52 33.13
CA GLY A 133 27.70 0.04 32.58
C GLY A 133 27.66 -1.33 31.88
N ASN A 134 26.68 -2.18 32.21
CA ASN A 134 26.49 -3.51 31.64
C ASN A 134 25.38 -3.58 30.57
N LEU A 135 24.69 -2.47 30.27
CA LEU A 135 23.61 -2.44 29.28
C LEU A 135 24.11 -2.71 27.86
N VAL A 136 23.34 -3.53 27.14
CA VAL A 136 23.52 -3.91 25.73
C VAL A 136 22.45 -3.26 24.85
N ALA A 137 21.24 -3.07 25.39
CA ALA A 137 20.14 -2.40 24.70
C ALA A 137 19.41 -1.40 25.61
N ILE A 138 19.14 -0.21 25.07
CA ILE A 138 18.30 0.81 25.68
C ILE A 138 17.19 1.20 24.69
N ASP A 139 15.95 1.07 25.12
CA ASP A 139 14.79 1.65 24.45
C ASP A 139 14.14 2.68 25.38
N MET A 140 14.10 3.94 24.93
CA MET A 140 13.37 5.03 25.58
C MET A 140 12.50 5.75 24.55
N SER A 141 11.80 4.97 23.73
CA SER A 141 10.85 5.50 22.76
C SER A 141 9.70 6.26 23.44
N TYR A 142 9.14 7.27 22.77
CA TYR A 142 8.11 8.19 23.28
C TYR A 142 8.53 8.95 24.56
N SER A 143 9.83 9.07 24.85
CA SER A 143 10.31 9.78 26.04
C SER A 143 10.17 11.30 25.92
N LYS A 144 10.22 11.97 27.07
CA LYS A 144 10.30 13.43 27.21
C LYS A 144 11.73 13.95 27.32
N LEU A 145 12.71 13.17 26.84
CA LEU A 145 14.12 13.58 26.87
C LEU A 145 14.29 14.80 25.97
N GLU A 146 14.84 15.88 26.53
CA GLU A 146 15.17 17.11 25.78
C GLU A 146 16.59 17.04 25.22
N VAL A 147 17.50 16.44 26.00
CA VAL A 147 18.91 16.21 25.64
C VAL A 147 19.29 14.78 26.01
N PHE A 148 19.85 14.06 25.05
CA PHE A 148 20.49 12.76 25.31
C PHE A 148 22.00 12.97 25.52
N GLU A 149 22.43 12.82 26.77
CA GLU A 149 23.83 12.89 27.19
C GLU A 149 24.05 11.83 28.29
N LEU A 150 25.11 11.04 28.17
CA LEU A 150 25.38 9.92 29.09
C LEU A 150 26.36 10.31 30.21
N PRO A 151 26.12 9.90 31.47
CA PRO A 151 27.00 10.23 32.59
C PRO A 151 28.28 9.39 32.66
N MET A 152 28.39 8.34 31.84
CA MET A 152 29.51 7.38 31.84
C MET A 152 29.68 6.71 30.46
N VAL A 153 30.83 6.10 30.22
CA VAL A 153 31.10 5.30 29.00
C VAL A 153 30.42 3.94 29.10
N LEU A 154 29.64 3.58 28.09
CA LEU A 154 28.89 2.31 28.00
C LEU A 154 29.58 1.36 27.02
N GLN A 155 30.47 0.53 27.55
CA GLN A 155 31.33 -0.37 26.76
C GLN A 155 30.58 -1.56 26.13
N SER A 156 29.35 -1.86 26.56
CA SER A 156 28.55 -2.99 26.06
C SER A 156 27.33 -2.58 25.21
N LEU A 157 26.99 -1.29 25.14
CA LEU A 157 25.73 -0.83 24.54
C LEU A 157 25.81 -0.87 23.01
N GLN A 158 25.01 -1.74 22.41
CA GLN A 158 24.93 -1.98 20.95
C GLN A 158 23.67 -1.34 20.32
N ILE A 159 22.56 -1.25 21.07
CA ILE A 159 21.27 -0.77 20.55
C ILE A 159 20.77 0.41 21.37
N LEU A 160 20.48 1.53 20.71
CA LEU A 160 19.81 2.70 21.29
C LEU A 160 18.59 3.10 20.44
N ASN A 161 17.40 3.00 21.03
CA ASN A 161 16.14 3.41 20.43
C ASN A 161 15.52 4.59 21.21
N LEU A 162 15.29 5.71 20.52
CA LEU A 162 14.66 6.93 21.04
C LEU A 162 13.45 7.34 20.18
N THR A 163 12.89 6.42 19.40
CA THR A 163 11.77 6.64 18.47
C THR A 163 10.61 7.42 19.11
N HIS A 164 9.99 8.35 18.38
CA HIS A 164 8.90 9.22 18.85
C HIS A 164 9.21 10.09 20.09
N SER A 165 10.48 10.28 20.46
CA SER A 165 10.87 11.25 21.50
C SER A 165 10.78 12.68 20.95
N HIS A 166 9.55 13.20 20.85
CA HIS A 166 9.24 14.47 20.18
C HIS A 166 9.86 15.72 20.85
N ASP A 167 10.18 15.64 22.14
CA ASP A 167 10.83 16.72 22.89
C ASP A 167 12.37 16.72 22.71
N LEU A 168 12.96 15.70 22.08
CA LEU A 168 14.41 15.56 21.92
C LEU A 168 14.97 16.56 20.91
N CYS A 169 15.75 17.52 21.43
CA CYS A 169 16.36 18.60 20.63
C CYS A 169 17.82 18.32 20.27
N GLU A 170 18.56 17.63 21.15
CA GLU A 170 20.02 17.48 21.05
C GLU A 170 20.52 16.09 21.50
N ILE A 171 21.46 15.52 20.74
CA ILE A 171 22.22 14.31 21.10
C ILE A 171 23.70 14.68 21.24
N ARG A 172 24.29 14.39 22.41
CA ARG A 172 25.67 14.72 22.76
C ARG A 172 26.55 13.50 22.97
N ASN A 173 27.82 13.67 22.59
CA ASN A 173 28.94 12.83 23.00
C ASN A 173 28.74 11.31 22.79
N MET A 174 28.47 10.93 21.54
CA MET A 174 28.31 9.53 21.14
C MET A 174 29.62 8.71 21.30
N SER A 175 30.78 9.35 21.46
CA SER A 175 32.03 8.68 21.84
C SER A 175 31.94 7.88 23.16
N MET A 176 30.95 8.17 24.01
CA MET A 176 30.65 7.39 25.21
C MET A 176 30.04 6.00 24.91
N ILE A 177 29.71 5.69 23.66
CA ILE A 177 29.06 4.44 23.24
C ILE A 177 29.85 3.73 22.12
N PRO A 178 31.11 3.32 22.36
CA PRO A 178 32.02 2.90 21.29
C PRO A 178 31.61 1.62 20.55
N GLN A 179 30.72 0.79 21.13
CA GLN A 179 30.23 -0.46 20.53
C GLN A 179 28.82 -0.31 19.89
N LEU A 180 28.30 0.91 19.74
CA LEU A 180 26.96 1.13 19.20
C LEU A 180 26.83 0.63 17.75
N GLU A 181 25.92 -0.30 17.51
CA GLU A 181 25.64 -0.90 16.20
C GLU A 181 24.37 -0.33 15.55
N THR A 182 23.36 0.01 16.36
CA THR A 182 22.04 0.47 15.90
C THR A 182 21.58 1.70 16.67
N LEU A 183 21.31 2.80 15.94
CA LEU A 183 20.70 4.01 16.47
C LEU A 183 19.38 4.33 15.76
N ILE A 184 18.29 4.42 16.52
CA ILE A 184 16.94 4.72 16.01
C ILE A 184 16.42 6.01 16.66
N LEU A 185 16.23 7.03 15.82
CA LEU A 185 15.75 8.37 16.15
C LEU A 185 14.48 8.70 15.35
N TRP A 186 13.69 7.68 14.99
CA TRP A 186 12.54 7.84 14.12
C TRP A 186 11.52 8.79 14.74
N ASN A 187 11.11 9.81 13.98
CA ASN A 187 10.07 10.77 14.31
C ASN A 187 10.41 11.75 15.45
N CYS A 188 11.70 11.93 15.78
CA CYS A 188 12.18 12.96 16.71
C CYS A 188 12.12 14.36 16.05
N HIS A 189 10.90 14.88 15.85
CA HIS A 189 10.64 16.12 15.11
C HIS A 189 11.46 17.35 15.56
N SER A 190 11.76 17.48 16.85
CA SER A 190 12.50 18.61 17.41
C SER A 190 14.02 18.47 17.33
N LEU A 191 14.53 17.30 16.91
CA LEU A 191 15.96 17.02 16.85
C LEU A 191 16.62 17.95 15.83
N ALA A 192 17.43 18.88 16.34
CA ALA A 192 18.14 19.88 15.54
C ALA A 192 19.66 19.68 15.58
N ARG A 193 20.20 19.14 16.68
CA ARG A 193 21.65 19.00 16.88
C ARG A 193 22.04 17.55 17.19
N VAL A 194 22.94 17.02 16.38
CA VAL A 194 23.57 15.70 16.58
C VAL A 194 25.08 15.91 16.61
N CYS A 195 25.74 15.38 17.63
CA CYS A 195 27.17 15.60 17.83
C CYS A 195 28.06 14.98 16.74
N GLU A 196 29.16 15.65 16.43
CA GLU A 196 30.16 15.27 15.41
C GLU A 196 30.73 13.85 15.63
N THR A 197 30.87 13.44 16.89
CA THR A 197 31.39 12.11 17.29
C THR A 197 30.56 10.91 16.77
N ILE A 198 29.37 11.12 16.21
CA ILE A 198 28.62 10.04 15.53
C ILE A 198 29.37 9.49 14.31
N GLY A 199 30.21 10.30 13.66
CA GLY A 199 31.09 9.89 12.56
C GLY A 199 32.28 9.04 12.99
N GLU A 200 32.63 9.06 14.28
CA GLU A 200 33.78 8.33 14.85
C GLU A 200 33.45 6.88 15.24
N LEU A 201 32.16 6.53 15.32
CA LEU A 201 31.70 5.19 15.70
C LEU A 201 32.14 4.15 14.66
N THR A 202 32.83 3.08 15.08
CA THR A 202 33.39 2.07 14.16
C THR A 202 32.47 0.90 13.85
N ASN A 203 31.38 0.76 14.61
CA ASN A 203 30.47 -0.40 14.53
C ASN A 203 29.04 -0.02 14.12
N LEU A 204 28.73 1.28 13.95
CA LEU A 204 27.38 1.78 13.68
C LEU A 204 26.92 1.35 12.28
N ALA A 205 26.30 0.17 12.20
CA ALA A 205 25.78 -0.40 10.97
C ALA A 205 24.43 0.22 10.55
N LEU A 206 23.65 0.74 11.50
CA LEU A 206 22.32 1.30 11.24
C LEU A 206 22.09 2.65 11.92
N LEU A 207 21.63 3.62 11.12
CA LEU A 207 21.12 4.91 11.59
C LEU A 207 19.78 5.25 10.95
N ASN A 208 18.72 5.38 11.76
CA ASN A 208 17.42 5.87 11.30
C ASN A 208 17.07 7.20 11.95
N MET A 209 16.92 8.25 11.13
CA MET A 209 16.53 9.60 11.53
C MET A 209 15.27 10.07 10.82
N THR A 210 14.48 9.14 10.25
CA THR A 210 13.25 9.45 9.51
C THR A 210 12.36 10.43 10.27
N GLY A 211 11.87 11.49 9.65
CA GLY A 211 10.98 12.47 10.27
C GLY A 211 11.67 13.49 11.18
N CYS A 212 13.00 13.52 11.29
CA CYS A 212 13.74 14.53 12.06
C CYS A 212 13.81 15.89 11.33
N LYS A 213 12.64 16.52 11.16
CA LYS A 213 12.39 17.73 10.36
C LYS A 213 13.14 18.99 10.81
N SER A 214 13.82 18.97 11.96
CA SER A 214 14.53 20.14 12.49
C SER A 214 16.06 20.09 12.29
N LEU A 215 16.61 19.01 11.73
CA LEU A 215 18.05 18.83 11.48
C LEU A 215 18.67 19.87 10.54
N CYS A 216 17.87 20.46 9.65
CA CYS A 216 18.35 21.39 8.62
C CYS A 216 17.64 22.76 8.66
N LYS A 217 17.10 23.15 9.83
CA LYS A 217 16.47 24.48 9.99
C LYS A 217 17.52 25.55 10.27
N SER A 218 17.55 26.57 9.42
CA SER A 218 18.28 27.82 9.70
C SER A 218 17.73 28.51 10.96
N GLU A 219 18.60 28.92 11.88
CA GLU A 219 18.21 29.73 13.05
C GLU A 219 17.86 31.17 12.61
N GLN A 220 16.61 31.40 12.18
CA GLN A 220 16.02 32.74 12.26
C GLN A 220 15.86 33.11 13.74
N ARG A 221 16.87 33.79 14.29
CA ARG A 221 16.79 34.40 15.62
C ARG A 221 15.80 35.55 15.60
N ASP A 222 14.68 35.37 16.30
CA ASP A 222 13.81 36.46 16.74
C ASP A 222 14.58 37.43 17.63
N GLN A 223 15.16 38.47 17.04
CA GLN A 223 15.59 39.68 17.75
C GLN A 223 15.21 40.92 16.94
N ASP A 224 14.21 41.65 17.46
CA ASP A 224 14.02 43.07 17.15
C ASP A 224 15.34 43.83 17.41
N LEU A 225 16.01 44.34 16.36
CA LEU A 225 16.72 45.63 16.36
C LEU A 225 17.42 45.93 15.00
N GLU A 226 16.93 46.99 14.35
CA GLU A 226 17.62 47.91 13.44
C GLU A 226 18.59 47.39 12.36
N ALA A 227 18.10 47.43 11.12
CA ALA A 227 18.77 47.96 9.91
C ALA A 227 20.31 47.90 9.84
N SER A 228 20.83 46.85 9.20
CA SER A 228 22.08 46.95 8.45
C SER A 228 22.00 46.17 7.12
N THR A 229 22.37 46.84 6.03
CA THR A 229 22.43 46.25 4.69
C THR A 229 23.75 45.51 4.48
N SER A 230 23.70 44.42 3.70
CA SER A 230 24.80 43.52 3.29
C SER A 230 25.18 42.42 4.28
N GLY A 231 25.19 41.18 3.78
CA GLY A 231 25.42 39.94 4.51
C GLY A 231 24.46 38.87 3.97
N GLY A 232 24.98 37.88 3.25
CA GLY A 232 24.15 36.79 2.71
C GLY A 232 23.65 35.86 3.82
N GLU A 233 22.51 35.20 3.58
CA GLU A 233 22.00 34.15 4.47
C GLU A 233 23.01 33.00 4.53
N VAL A 234 23.67 32.85 5.67
CA VAL A 234 24.51 31.68 5.95
C VAL A 234 23.58 30.58 6.46
N THR A 235 23.22 29.66 5.57
CA THR A 235 22.63 28.38 5.97
C THR A 235 23.68 27.59 6.75
N GLU A 236 23.56 27.51 8.07
CA GLU A 236 24.44 26.66 8.89
C GLU A 236 24.25 25.19 8.46
N GLN A 237 25.33 24.58 7.99
CA GLN A 237 25.36 23.16 7.61
C GLN A 237 25.24 22.28 8.86
N PRO A 238 24.64 21.08 8.78
CA PRO A 238 24.76 20.10 9.86
C PRO A 238 26.25 19.76 10.05
N THR A 239 26.80 19.98 11.25
CA THR A 239 28.25 19.95 11.48
C THR A 239 28.85 18.54 11.60
N PHE A 240 28.03 17.49 11.56
CA PHE A 240 28.47 16.11 11.79
C PHE A 240 28.64 15.31 10.49
N SER A 241 29.53 14.32 10.53
CA SER A 241 29.72 13.34 9.46
C SER A 241 29.14 11.98 9.83
N PHE A 242 28.87 11.14 8.84
CA PHE A 242 28.36 9.78 9.04
C PHE A 242 29.50 8.77 9.17
N SER A 243 29.34 7.80 10.08
CA SER A 243 30.27 6.68 10.25
C SER A 243 30.51 5.93 8.94
N CYS A 244 31.77 5.56 8.69
CA CYS A 244 32.17 4.74 7.54
C CYS A 244 31.67 3.28 7.62
N SER A 245 31.22 2.83 8.79
CA SER A 245 30.69 1.48 9.05
C SER A 245 29.19 1.32 8.75
N LEU A 246 28.50 2.41 8.39
CA LEU A 246 27.06 2.37 8.10
C LEU A 246 26.75 1.50 6.87
N HIS A 247 25.92 0.47 7.08
CA HIS A 247 25.29 -0.30 6.04
C HIS A 247 23.91 0.28 5.66
N ARG A 248 23.21 0.93 6.60
CA ARG A 248 21.83 1.41 6.40
C ARG A 248 21.59 2.78 6.98
N LEU A 249 21.08 3.69 6.15
CA LEU A 249 20.81 5.07 6.52
C LEU A 249 19.41 5.50 6.06
N PHE A 250 18.60 6.00 7.01
CA PHE A 250 17.26 6.51 6.74
C PHE A 250 17.17 7.98 7.14
N LEU A 251 16.97 8.85 6.14
CA LEU A 251 16.85 10.31 6.25
C LEU A 251 15.55 10.81 5.59
N LYS A 252 14.54 9.94 5.48
CA LYS A 252 13.24 10.26 4.90
C LYS A 252 12.56 11.37 5.71
N ASP A 253 11.99 12.38 5.05
CA ASP A 253 11.23 13.46 5.71
C ASP A 253 12.06 14.27 6.73
N CYS A 254 13.36 14.42 6.48
CA CYS A 254 14.30 15.23 7.28
C CYS A 254 14.43 16.70 6.82
N ASN A 255 13.61 17.14 5.86
CA ASN A 255 13.70 18.47 5.22
C ASN A 255 15.10 18.79 4.65
N LEU A 256 15.70 17.83 3.94
CA LEU A 256 16.99 18.03 3.28
C LEU A 256 16.84 18.99 2.10
N GLU A 257 17.44 20.17 2.21
CA GLU A 257 17.55 21.18 1.16
C GLU A 257 18.93 21.13 0.50
N CYS A 258 19.00 21.49 -0.79
CA CYS A 258 20.24 21.45 -1.57
C CYS A 258 20.73 22.86 -1.87
N THR A 259 21.83 23.26 -1.23
CA THR A 259 22.75 24.28 -1.76
C THR A 259 23.90 23.58 -2.50
N ASP A 260 24.79 24.34 -3.15
CA ASP A 260 25.93 23.78 -3.90
C ASP A 260 26.87 22.90 -3.04
N SER A 261 26.81 23.06 -1.72
CA SER A 261 27.29 22.09 -0.74
C SER A 261 26.13 21.20 -0.27
N PHE A 262 25.94 20.03 -0.91
CA PHE A 262 24.99 19.04 -0.41
C PHE A 262 25.32 18.71 1.07
N PRO A 263 24.38 18.84 2.03
CA PRO A 263 24.70 18.93 3.45
C PRO A 263 25.32 17.67 4.05
N LEU A 264 25.29 16.54 3.33
CA LEU A 264 25.73 15.23 3.80
C LEU A 264 26.60 14.56 2.74
N SER A 265 27.89 14.90 2.70
CA SER A 265 28.82 14.29 1.73
C SER A 265 28.97 12.79 1.96
N PHE A 266 28.36 11.97 1.10
CA PHE A 266 28.44 10.51 1.15
C PHE A 266 29.77 9.91 0.62
N SER A 267 30.79 10.74 0.45
CA SER A 267 32.07 10.40 -0.16
C SER A 267 32.92 9.37 0.60
N THR A 268 32.52 8.98 1.82
CA THR A 268 33.33 8.18 2.76
C THR A 268 32.62 6.96 3.36
N GLN A 269 31.47 6.52 2.82
CA GLN A 269 30.72 5.34 3.31
C GLN A 269 30.90 4.12 2.37
N PRO A 270 31.99 3.35 2.52
CA PRO A 270 32.23 2.17 1.67
C PRO A 270 31.26 1.01 1.92
N CYS A 271 30.60 0.96 3.07
CA CYS A 271 29.72 -0.13 3.49
C CYS A 271 28.24 0.11 3.19
N LEU A 272 27.85 1.29 2.71
CA LEU A 272 26.44 1.68 2.60
C LEU A 272 25.71 0.85 1.53
N GLU A 273 24.76 0.03 1.98
CA GLU A 273 23.93 -0.85 1.15
C GLU A 273 22.52 -0.28 0.92
N TYR A 274 21.97 0.44 1.91
CA TYR A 274 20.61 0.96 1.89
C TYR A 274 20.57 2.45 2.24
N LEU A 275 20.02 3.27 1.34
CA LEU A 275 19.87 4.71 1.53
C LEU A 275 18.44 5.16 1.24
N ASN A 276 17.77 5.76 2.24
CA ASN A 276 16.46 6.39 2.07
C ASN A 276 16.55 7.91 2.29
N LEU A 277 16.18 8.67 1.26
CA LEU A 277 16.15 10.14 1.20
C LEU A 277 14.75 10.67 0.84
N GLY A 278 13.70 9.84 0.91
CA GLY A 278 12.36 10.22 0.45
C GLY A 278 11.78 11.46 1.14
N TYR A 279 10.83 12.14 0.51
CA TYR A 279 10.23 13.40 0.97
C TYR A 279 11.23 14.56 1.18
N SER A 280 12.40 14.50 0.54
CA SER A 280 13.36 15.61 0.55
C SER A 280 13.05 16.66 -0.52
N LEU A 281 13.68 17.84 -0.41
CA LEU A 281 13.36 19.03 -1.22
C LEU A 281 14.45 19.39 -2.25
N PHE A 282 15.47 18.54 -2.42
CA PHE A 282 16.55 18.75 -3.39
C PHE A 282 16.06 18.71 -4.85
N GLN A 283 16.67 19.53 -5.72
CA GLN A 283 16.45 19.48 -7.17
C GLN A 283 17.37 18.48 -7.89
N PHE A 284 18.54 18.23 -7.31
CA PHE A 284 19.59 17.37 -7.86
C PHE A 284 20.21 16.56 -6.72
N LEU A 285 20.64 15.34 -7.03
CA LEU A 285 21.50 14.55 -6.16
C LEU A 285 22.92 14.51 -6.72
N PRO A 286 23.96 14.41 -5.86
CA PRO A 286 25.32 14.21 -6.33
C PRO A 286 25.46 12.84 -7.01
N CYS A 287 26.51 12.71 -7.84
CA CYS A 287 26.89 11.43 -8.43
C CYS A 287 27.19 10.39 -7.33
N TYR A 288 26.61 9.18 -7.44
CA TYR A 288 26.79 8.09 -6.46
C TYR A 288 27.69 6.94 -6.95
N ASP A 289 28.52 7.20 -7.96
CA ASP A 289 29.56 6.30 -8.50
C ASP A 289 30.54 5.72 -7.46
N HIS A 290 30.75 6.44 -6.37
CA HIS A 290 31.61 6.06 -5.25
C HIS A 290 30.93 5.09 -4.27
N LEU A 291 29.60 5.01 -4.23
CA LEU A 291 28.83 4.14 -3.34
C LEU A 291 28.76 2.70 -3.89
N LYS A 292 29.93 2.06 -4.01
CA LYS A 292 30.12 0.72 -4.62
C LYS A 292 29.46 -0.45 -3.89
N SER A 293 28.87 -0.21 -2.72
CA SER A 293 28.10 -1.21 -1.97
C SER A 293 26.60 -0.98 -2.07
N LEU A 294 26.14 0.14 -2.64
CA LEU A 294 24.75 0.54 -2.63
C LEU A 294 23.90 -0.46 -3.42
N ARG A 295 22.89 -1.02 -2.74
CA ARG A 295 21.93 -2.00 -3.27
C ARG A 295 20.54 -1.40 -3.39
N VAL A 296 20.13 -0.53 -2.46
CA VAL A 296 18.79 0.07 -2.42
C VAL A 296 18.89 1.57 -2.28
N LEU A 297 18.21 2.30 -3.16
CA LEU A 297 18.02 3.74 -3.09
C LEU A 297 16.53 4.08 -3.12
N ASP A 298 16.02 4.68 -2.06
CA ASP A 298 14.67 5.24 -1.99
C ASP A 298 14.75 6.77 -1.96
N VAL A 299 14.24 7.42 -3.00
CA VAL A 299 14.09 8.89 -3.12
C VAL A 299 12.62 9.27 -3.38
N SER A 300 11.68 8.40 -2.97
CA SER A 300 10.25 8.58 -3.23
C SER A 300 9.71 9.88 -2.65
N SER A 301 8.76 10.51 -3.35
CA SER A 301 8.13 11.78 -3.01
C SER A 301 9.07 13.00 -2.95
N CYS A 302 10.28 12.90 -3.51
CA CYS A 302 11.16 14.04 -3.75
C CYS A 302 10.66 14.88 -4.94
N SER A 303 9.58 15.64 -4.74
CA SER A 303 8.83 16.29 -5.82
C SER A 303 9.61 17.32 -6.64
N MET A 304 10.74 17.83 -6.12
CA MET A 304 11.61 18.80 -6.80
C MET A 304 12.75 18.15 -7.60
N LEU A 305 13.05 16.86 -7.37
CA LEU A 305 14.15 16.14 -8.00
C LEU A 305 13.93 16.08 -9.52
N LYS A 306 14.90 16.58 -10.30
CA LYS A 306 14.83 16.61 -11.77
C LYS A 306 15.57 15.49 -12.45
N ARG A 307 16.72 15.07 -11.90
CA ARG A 307 17.60 14.08 -12.54
C ARG A 307 18.32 13.22 -11.52
N LEU A 308 18.54 11.96 -11.87
CA LEU A 308 19.38 11.01 -11.15
C LEU A 308 20.61 10.63 -12.00
N PRO A 309 21.73 11.37 -11.90
CA PRO A 309 22.93 11.07 -12.68
C PRO A 309 23.75 9.93 -12.08
N CYS A 310 24.29 9.07 -12.94
CA CYS A 310 25.35 8.12 -12.64
C CYS A 310 25.08 7.19 -11.43
N LEU A 311 23.90 6.58 -11.37
CA LEU A 311 23.56 5.58 -10.36
C LEU A 311 24.51 4.36 -10.42
N PRO A 312 25.01 3.84 -9.28
CA PRO A 312 26.04 2.80 -9.29
C PRO A 312 25.51 1.48 -9.86
N SER A 313 26.35 0.78 -10.64
CA SER A 313 26.00 -0.50 -11.29
C SER A 313 25.72 -1.66 -10.31
N THR A 314 25.92 -1.46 -9.01
CA THR A 314 25.57 -2.41 -7.93
C THR A 314 24.13 -2.27 -7.44
N LEU A 315 23.44 -1.19 -7.84
CA LEU A 315 22.08 -0.89 -7.42
C LEU A 315 21.14 -1.99 -7.91
N ALA A 316 20.41 -2.58 -6.96
CA ALA A 316 19.47 -3.67 -7.18
C ALA A 316 18.01 -3.17 -7.06
N GLU A 317 17.74 -2.18 -6.22
CA GLU A 317 16.40 -1.64 -6.01
C GLU A 317 16.44 -0.11 -6.08
N LEU A 318 15.51 0.48 -6.84
CA LEU A 318 15.32 1.92 -6.94
C LEU A 318 13.85 2.27 -6.76
N TYR A 319 13.56 3.16 -5.81
CA TYR A 319 12.21 3.64 -5.54
C TYR A 319 12.17 5.16 -5.71
N ILE A 320 11.38 5.62 -6.67
CA ILE A 320 11.24 7.03 -7.07
C ILE A 320 9.78 7.48 -7.06
N TYR A 321 8.87 6.72 -6.43
CA TYR A 321 7.42 6.95 -6.48
C TYR A 321 7.05 8.42 -6.23
N TYR A 322 6.16 8.98 -7.06
CA TYR A 322 5.67 10.36 -6.95
C TYR A 322 6.74 11.47 -7.09
N CYS A 323 7.91 11.18 -7.68
CA CYS A 323 8.90 12.19 -8.09
C CYS A 323 8.44 12.95 -9.34
N LYS A 324 7.45 13.83 -9.16
CA LYS A 324 6.72 14.49 -10.26
C LYS A 324 7.60 15.28 -11.23
N SER A 325 8.71 15.87 -10.79
CA SER A 325 9.62 16.68 -11.62
C SER A 325 10.78 15.89 -12.23
N LEU A 326 10.89 14.58 -11.97
CA LEU A 326 12.01 13.77 -12.44
C LEU A 326 11.85 13.51 -13.94
N GLU A 327 12.84 13.92 -14.74
CA GLU A 327 12.84 13.85 -16.20
C GLU A 327 13.74 12.71 -16.74
N GLU A 328 14.89 12.48 -16.09
CA GLU A 328 16.03 11.69 -16.58
C GLU A 328 16.67 10.85 -15.46
N ILE A 329 16.96 9.57 -15.74
CA ILE A 329 17.67 8.63 -14.84
C ILE A 329 18.79 7.93 -15.63
N ASN A 330 20.03 8.15 -15.18
CA ASN A 330 21.22 7.62 -15.83
C ASN A 330 22.01 6.73 -14.85
N PHE A 331 22.64 5.69 -15.39
CA PHE A 331 23.40 4.69 -14.65
C PHE A 331 24.89 4.79 -14.99
N GLN A 332 25.76 4.29 -14.10
CA GLN A 332 27.19 4.17 -14.37
C GLN A 332 27.50 3.17 -15.50
N SER A 333 26.54 2.30 -15.83
CA SER A 333 26.61 1.36 -16.93
C SER A 333 25.27 1.29 -17.63
N HIS A 334 25.28 1.49 -18.95
CA HIS A 334 24.12 1.39 -19.87
C HIS A 334 23.34 0.06 -19.83
N ARG A 335 23.77 -0.92 -19.02
CA ARG A 335 22.99 -2.15 -18.77
C ARG A 335 22.09 -1.96 -17.56
N PHE A 336 20.79 -1.90 -17.85
CA PHE A 336 19.72 -1.80 -16.86
C PHE A 336 19.67 -3.05 -15.97
N THR A 337 20.21 -2.95 -14.75
CA THR A 337 20.48 -4.09 -13.84
C THR A 337 19.54 -4.18 -12.64
N LEU A 338 18.55 -3.28 -12.54
CA LEU A 338 17.61 -3.22 -11.42
C LEU A 338 16.71 -4.47 -11.33
N GLN A 339 16.59 -4.96 -10.10
CA GLN A 339 15.77 -6.11 -9.70
C GLN A 339 14.34 -5.69 -9.33
N GLU A 340 14.21 -4.58 -8.62
CA GLU A 340 12.94 -3.93 -8.29
C GLU A 340 13.07 -2.44 -8.65
N PHE A 341 12.07 -1.89 -9.34
CA PHE A 341 12.08 -0.50 -9.76
C PHE A 341 10.65 0.04 -9.72
N GLY A 342 10.40 0.97 -8.81
CA GLY A 342 9.07 1.55 -8.58
C GLY A 342 9.02 3.03 -8.96
N TYR A 343 8.14 3.38 -9.89
CA TYR A 343 8.12 4.69 -10.54
C TYR A 343 6.73 5.28 -10.78
N GLU A 344 5.68 4.70 -10.17
CA GLU A 344 4.32 5.25 -10.16
C GLU A 344 4.32 6.75 -9.82
N GLY A 345 3.64 7.54 -10.65
CA GLY A 345 3.41 8.97 -10.40
C GLY A 345 4.56 9.90 -10.81
N CYS A 346 5.63 9.39 -11.44
CA CYS A 346 6.73 10.17 -12.01
C CYS A 346 6.35 10.86 -13.33
N ILE A 347 5.38 11.78 -13.28
CA ILE A 347 4.68 12.32 -14.47
C ILE A 347 5.53 13.09 -15.49
N SER A 348 6.73 13.54 -15.13
CA SER A 348 7.69 14.18 -16.05
C SER A 348 8.75 13.23 -16.60
N LEU A 349 8.76 11.95 -16.17
CA LEU A 349 9.82 11.01 -16.54
C LEU A 349 9.70 10.66 -18.03
N LEU A 350 10.77 10.95 -18.77
CA LEU A 350 10.88 10.77 -20.22
C LEU A 350 12.02 9.82 -20.59
N GLU A 351 13.12 9.82 -19.84
CA GLU A 351 14.29 8.99 -20.11
C GLU A 351 14.73 8.20 -18.87
N ILE A 352 14.89 6.89 -19.09
CA ILE A 352 15.47 5.94 -18.15
C ILE A 352 16.47 5.15 -18.97
N GLU A 353 17.76 5.43 -18.77
CA GLU A 353 18.85 4.92 -19.59
C GLU A 353 18.82 3.38 -19.68
N GLY A 354 18.90 2.87 -20.92
CA GLY A 354 18.83 1.43 -21.19
C GLY A 354 17.45 0.79 -20.95
N PHE A 355 16.39 1.59 -20.74
CA PHE A 355 15.04 1.09 -20.45
C PHE A 355 13.96 1.73 -21.33
N ILE A 356 13.78 3.06 -21.30
CA ILE A 356 12.83 3.78 -22.17
C ILE A 356 13.35 5.19 -22.44
N LYS A 357 13.15 5.68 -23.67
CA LYS A 357 13.35 7.10 -24.01
C LYS A 357 12.19 7.61 -24.86
N LEU A 358 11.51 8.65 -24.37
CA LEU A 358 10.43 9.36 -25.04
C LEU A 358 10.92 10.77 -25.40
N VAL A 359 10.95 11.08 -26.70
CA VAL A 359 11.36 12.41 -27.19
C VAL A 359 10.20 13.02 -27.99
N PRO A 360 9.72 14.23 -27.63
CA PRO A 360 8.74 14.94 -28.43
C PRO A 360 9.26 15.14 -29.86
N ILE A 361 8.44 14.86 -30.88
CA ILE A 361 8.81 15.10 -32.28
C ILE A 361 9.18 16.57 -32.50
N THR A 362 8.62 17.50 -31.72
CA THR A 362 9.00 18.92 -31.69
C THR A 362 10.47 19.17 -31.35
N LYS A 363 11.08 18.37 -30.46
CA LYS A 363 12.48 18.51 -30.00
C LYS A 363 13.52 17.88 -30.95
N LEU A 364 13.14 16.89 -31.75
CA LEU A 364 14.05 16.22 -32.69
C LEU A 364 14.41 17.13 -33.88
N GLU A 365 15.61 17.01 -34.43
CA GLU A 365 15.97 17.66 -35.69
C GLU A 365 15.55 16.80 -36.89
N GLY A 366 15.59 17.41 -38.08
CA GLY A 366 15.30 16.68 -39.32
C GLY A 366 16.28 15.54 -39.57
N ASN A 367 17.50 15.56 -39.03
CA ASN A 367 18.46 14.46 -39.24
C ASN A 367 18.13 13.24 -38.37
N ASP A 368 17.75 13.46 -37.11
CA ASP A 368 17.38 12.39 -36.17
C ASP A 368 16.19 11.55 -36.66
N LEU A 369 15.27 12.16 -37.41
CA LEU A 369 14.10 11.48 -37.99
C LEU A 369 14.40 10.71 -39.29
N GLY A 370 15.57 10.87 -39.91
CA GLY A 370 15.97 10.08 -41.08
C GLY A 370 15.00 10.16 -42.28
N HIS A 371 14.35 9.05 -42.63
CA HIS A 371 13.30 8.98 -43.66
C HIS A 371 11.91 9.43 -43.16
N MET A 372 11.70 9.46 -41.84
CA MET A 372 10.45 9.87 -41.18
C MET A 372 10.36 11.38 -40.93
N LYS A 373 11.16 12.21 -41.63
CA LYS A 373 11.15 13.69 -41.51
C LYS A 373 9.77 14.32 -41.66
N TRP A 374 8.87 13.68 -42.43
CA TRP A 374 7.49 14.10 -42.65
C TRP A 374 6.66 14.18 -41.35
N LEU A 375 7.02 13.41 -40.30
CA LEU A 375 6.38 13.50 -38.98
C LEU A 375 6.44 14.91 -38.36
N LYS A 376 7.36 15.77 -38.81
CA LYS A 376 7.43 17.19 -38.40
C LYS A 376 6.18 17.99 -38.73
N GLU A 377 5.43 17.63 -39.77
CA GLU A 377 4.18 18.29 -40.13
C GLU A 377 3.09 18.03 -39.06
N TYR A 378 3.19 16.91 -38.35
CA TYR A 378 2.21 16.43 -37.37
C TYR A 378 2.66 16.60 -35.91
N GLN A 379 3.84 17.18 -35.66
CA GLN A 379 4.50 17.28 -34.35
C GLN A 379 3.68 17.91 -33.21
N ASN A 380 2.59 18.62 -33.53
CA ASN A 380 1.70 19.29 -32.58
C ASN A 380 0.40 18.52 -32.29
N HIS A 381 0.16 17.36 -32.91
CA HIS A 381 -1.01 16.53 -32.59
C HIS A 381 -0.84 15.93 -31.20
N GLU A 382 -1.88 16.02 -30.38
CA GLU A 382 -1.91 15.37 -29.07
C GLU A 382 -2.23 13.88 -29.22
N VAL A 383 -1.55 13.07 -28.42
CA VAL A 383 -1.71 11.63 -28.32
C VAL A 383 -1.73 11.27 -26.84
N CYS A 384 -2.81 10.63 -26.40
CA CYS A 384 -2.85 10.02 -25.07
C CYS A 384 -1.98 8.77 -25.11
N LEU A 385 -0.92 8.70 -24.29
CA LEU A 385 -0.10 7.49 -24.19
C LEU A 385 -0.72 6.53 -23.15
N VAL A 386 -0.58 5.23 -23.39
CA VAL A 386 -1.11 4.16 -22.53
C VAL A 386 -0.18 2.94 -22.46
N GLY A 387 -0.44 2.08 -21.48
CA GLY A 387 -0.03 0.66 -21.46
C GLY A 387 1.06 0.31 -20.45
N ASP A 388 1.75 1.31 -19.90
CA ASP A 388 2.43 1.18 -18.61
C ASP A 388 1.77 2.19 -17.66
N ASP A 389 0.97 1.72 -16.71
CA ASP A 389 0.12 2.60 -15.90
C ASP A 389 0.91 3.44 -14.88
N GLU A 390 2.11 3.00 -14.48
CA GLU A 390 3.00 3.77 -13.60
C GLU A 390 3.54 5.02 -14.31
N LEU A 391 3.86 4.89 -15.61
CA LEU A 391 4.24 6.01 -16.45
C LEU A 391 3.02 6.78 -16.97
N THR A 392 2.11 6.14 -17.69
CA THR A 392 1.22 6.81 -18.66
C THR A 392 -0.06 7.42 -18.10
N LYS A 393 -0.50 7.00 -16.91
CA LYS A 393 -1.78 7.37 -16.30
C LYS A 393 -2.00 8.87 -16.20
N GLY A 394 -2.98 9.37 -16.96
CA GLY A 394 -3.37 10.78 -17.00
C GLY A 394 -2.44 11.69 -17.81
N ARG A 395 -1.55 11.14 -18.66
CA ARG A 395 -0.71 11.94 -19.57
C ARG A 395 -1.29 12.01 -20.99
N SER A 396 -1.39 13.23 -21.51
CA SER A 396 -1.45 13.52 -22.94
C SER A 396 -0.17 14.26 -23.32
N PHE A 397 0.41 13.92 -24.47
CA PHE A 397 1.58 14.60 -25.01
C PHE A 397 1.34 14.97 -26.46
N CYS A 398 2.02 16.02 -26.95
CA CYS A 398 2.26 16.12 -28.39
C CYS A 398 2.96 14.85 -28.89
N LEU A 399 2.82 14.51 -30.17
CA LEU A 399 3.44 13.35 -30.81
C LEU A 399 4.88 13.07 -30.31
N GLN A 400 5.10 11.88 -29.75
CA GLN A 400 6.39 11.42 -29.20
C GLN A 400 7.03 10.37 -30.12
N MET A 401 8.36 10.38 -30.22
CA MET A 401 9.14 9.21 -30.66
C MET A 401 9.55 8.40 -29.43
N LEU A 402 9.22 7.12 -29.45
CA LEU A 402 9.63 6.10 -28.49
C LEU A 402 10.86 5.37 -29.04
N TYR A 403 11.91 5.28 -28.22
CA TYR A 403 13.12 4.51 -28.52
C TYR A 403 13.23 3.33 -27.55
N GLU A 404 13.20 2.12 -28.09
CA GLU A 404 13.43 0.87 -27.37
C GLU A 404 14.14 -0.13 -28.29
N PHE A 405 15.20 -0.80 -27.84
CA PHE A 405 15.90 -1.83 -28.63
C PHE A 405 16.39 -1.34 -30.02
N HIS A 406 16.65 -0.03 -30.18
CA HIS A 406 16.90 0.64 -31.47
C HIS A 406 15.74 0.60 -32.49
N ILE A 407 14.56 0.17 -32.06
CA ILE A 407 13.30 0.37 -32.77
C ILE A 407 12.84 1.79 -32.47
N MET A 408 12.55 2.57 -33.52
CA MET A 408 11.97 3.91 -33.41
C MET A 408 10.47 3.80 -33.67
N SER A 409 9.65 4.13 -32.68
CA SER A 409 8.19 3.94 -32.76
C SER A 409 7.40 5.19 -32.42
N THR A 410 6.23 5.37 -33.04
CA THR A 410 5.29 6.43 -32.71
C THR A 410 3.85 6.01 -32.98
N SER A 411 2.89 6.76 -32.45
CA SER A 411 1.45 6.52 -32.63
C SER A 411 0.79 7.78 -33.17
N LEU A 412 0.01 7.64 -34.23
CA LEU A 412 -0.59 8.72 -35.01
C LEU A 412 -2.12 8.60 -34.97
N PRO A 413 -2.88 9.71 -35.06
CA PRO A 413 -4.33 9.68 -35.31
C PRO A 413 -4.62 9.17 -36.73
N ASP A 414 -5.86 8.78 -37.06
CA ASP A 414 -6.18 8.36 -38.43
C ASP A 414 -5.97 9.51 -39.44
N MET A 415 -5.03 9.33 -40.36
CA MET A 415 -4.56 10.39 -41.25
C MET A 415 -4.13 9.83 -42.60
N GLU A 416 -4.45 10.56 -43.67
CA GLU A 416 -4.07 10.20 -45.05
C GLU A 416 -2.80 10.94 -45.50
N ASP A 417 -1.62 10.47 -45.08
CA ASP A 417 -0.34 10.97 -45.58
C ASP A 417 0.20 10.10 -46.76
N PRO A 418 0.58 10.69 -47.91
CA PRO A 418 1.15 9.94 -49.03
C PRO A 418 2.43 9.16 -48.71
N ASN A 419 3.25 9.63 -47.77
CA ASN A 419 4.49 8.98 -47.33
C ASN A 419 4.23 7.75 -46.44
N MET A 420 3.02 7.65 -45.89
CA MET A 420 2.61 6.55 -45.02
C MET A 420 1.98 5.38 -45.80
N LYS A 421 1.90 5.47 -47.14
CA LYS A 421 1.39 4.38 -47.99
C LYS A 421 2.39 3.23 -48.04
N SER A 422 2.07 2.14 -47.34
CA SER A 422 2.94 0.97 -47.26
C SER A 422 3.09 0.27 -48.61
N THR A 423 4.30 -0.22 -48.91
CA THR A 423 4.60 -0.98 -50.14
C THR A 423 3.80 -2.27 -50.22
N TYR A 424 3.57 -2.92 -49.09
CA TYR A 424 2.72 -4.10 -48.92
C TYR A 424 1.64 -3.77 -47.88
N VAL A 425 0.39 -4.14 -48.16
CA VAL A 425 -0.79 -3.88 -47.31
C VAL A 425 -1.66 -5.14 -47.25
N SER A 426 -2.32 -5.37 -46.12
CA SER A 426 -3.22 -6.48 -45.84
C SER A 426 -4.37 -6.01 -44.96
N GLU A 427 -5.61 -6.38 -45.31
CA GLU A 427 -6.81 -6.19 -44.48
C GLU A 427 -6.88 -7.18 -43.29
N SER A 428 -5.81 -7.95 -43.05
CA SER A 428 -5.68 -8.79 -41.85
C SER A 428 -4.53 -8.31 -40.97
N SER A 429 -4.49 -8.78 -39.73
CA SER A 429 -3.39 -8.52 -38.79
C SER A 429 -2.03 -9.12 -39.19
N SER A 430 -1.90 -9.71 -40.39
CA SER A 430 -0.65 -10.28 -40.88
C SER A 430 -0.46 -10.10 -42.39
N LEU A 431 0.81 -10.09 -42.83
CA LEU A 431 1.19 -10.10 -44.23
C LEU A 431 2.51 -10.84 -44.44
N SER A 432 2.77 -11.27 -45.68
CA SER A 432 4.06 -11.84 -46.07
C SER A 432 4.46 -11.38 -47.46
N PHE A 433 5.75 -11.12 -47.65
CA PHE A 433 6.35 -10.70 -48.91
C PHE A 433 7.76 -11.26 -49.05
N ASP A 434 8.26 -11.31 -50.28
CA ASP A 434 9.66 -11.67 -50.57
C ASP A 434 10.48 -10.37 -50.73
N VAL A 435 11.68 -10.30 -50.16
CA VAL A 435 12.57 -9.13 -50.24
C VAL A 435 12.95 -8.88 -51.71
N PRO A 436 12.51 -7.77 -52.33
CA PRO A 436 12.79 -7.49 -53.73
C PRO A 436 14.25 -7.05 -53.93
N PRO A 437 14.80 -7.20 -55.14
CA PRO A 437 16.11 -6.66 -55.46
C PRO A 437 16.13 -5.13 -55.24
N PRO A 438 17.18 -4.57 -54.62
CA PRO A 438 17.20 -3.16 -54.25
C PRO A 438 17.22 -2.24 -55.49
N PRO A 439 16.69 -1.01 -55.37
CA PRO A 439 16.87 0.02 -56.39
C PRO A 439 18.35 0.30 -56.67
N LYS A 440 18.69 0.69 -57.90
CA LYS A 440 20.09 0.95 -58.31
C LYS A 440 20.80 1.91 -57.36
N ASN A 441 22.00 1.51 -56.91
CA ASN A 441 22.88 2.25 -56.00
C ASN A 441 22.28 2.53 -54.62
N LYS A 442 21.32 1.71 -54.16
CA LYS A 442 20.75 1.78 -52.82
C LYS A 442 20.91 0.46 -52.06
N ARG A 443 21.11 0.57 -50.75
CA ARG A 443 21.12 -0.54 -49.79
C ARG A 443 19.84 -0.53 -48.97
N LEU A 444 19.33 -1.71 -48.59
CA LEU A 444 18.24 -1.84 -47.64
C LEU A 444 18.76 -1.48 -46.23
N LYS A 445 18.15 -0.50 -45.57
CA LYS A 445 18.51 -0.08 -44.21
C LYS A 445 17.62 -0.73 -43.15
N GLY A 446 16.35 -0.96 -43.47
CA GLY A 446 15.38 -1.51 -42.54
C GLY A 446 13.98 -1.58 -43.14
N ILE A 447 12.99 -1.82 -42.28
CA ILE A 447 11.58 -1.83 -42.66
C ILE A 447 10.77 -0.92 -41.75
N ASP A 448 9.79 -0.23 -42.31
CA ASP A 448 8.72 0.42 -41.56
C ASP A 448 7.55 -0.57 -41.46
N VAL A 449 7.10 -0.85 -40.24
CA VAL A 449 5.87 -1.63 -39.97
C VAL A 449 4.80 -0.66 -39.48
N THR A 450 3.67 -0.65 -40.19
CA THR A 450 2.47 0.11 -39.81
C THR A 450 1.28 -0.82 -39.55
N PHE A 451 0.39 -0.41 -38.66
CA PHE A 451 -0.94 -1.01 -38.59
C PHE A 451 -1.99 -0.02 -38.08
N LYS A 452 -3.22 -0.15 -38.59
CA LYS A 452 -4.40 0.59 -38.12
C LYS A 452 -5.11 -0.22 -37.05
N TYR A 453 -5.52 0.42 -35.96
CA TYR A 453 -6.18 -0.25 -34.84
C TYR A 453 -7.24 0.61 -34.17
N THR A 454 -8.23 -0.05 -33.56
CA THR A 454 -9.15 0.56 -32.58
C THR A 454 -8.90 -0.07 -31.21
N ILE A 455 -9.09 0.71 -30.15
CA ILE A 455 -9.00 0.23 -28.76
C ILE A 455 -10.42 0.09 -28.20
N SER A 456 -10.66 -0.99 -27.45
CA SER A 456 -11.93 -1.18 -26.73
C SER A 456 -11.72 -1.67 -25.30
N GLY A 457 -12.67 -1.36 -24.41
CA GLY A 457 -12.54 -1.59 -22.98
C GLY A 457 -11.66 -0.55 -22.28
N ASP A 458 -11.64 -0.61 -20.94
CA ASP A 458 -11.04 0.45 -20.11
C ASP A 458 -9.61 0.19 -19.64
N ASP A 459 -9.16 -1.08 -19.51
CA ASP A 459 -7.81 -1.46 -19.04
C ASP A 459 -7.24 -2.70 -19.78
N ASP A 460 -5.93 -2.94 -19.64
CA ASP A 460 -5.18 -4.16 -20.02
C ASP A 460 -4.97 -4.44 -21.54
N TRP A 461 -4.62 -3.42 -22.33
CA TRP A 461 -4.31 -3.59 -23.77
C TRP A 461 -2.90 -4.16 -24.01
N VAL A 462 -2.83 -5.37 -24.57
CA VAL A 462 -1.56 -6.09 -24.81
C VAL A 462 -1.54 -6.68 -26.22
N TRP A 463 -0.48 -6.37 -26.95
CA TRP A 463 -0.24 -6.81 -28.33
C TRP A 463 1.26 -6.90 -28.61
N PHE A 464 1.65 -7.69 -29.61
CA PHE A 464 3.03 -7.85 -30.07
C PHE A 464 3.14 -7.67 -31.59
N CYS A 465 4.14 -6.93 -32.05
CA CYS A 465 4.60 -7.02 -33.43
C CYS A 465 5.59 -8.18 -33.54
N LYS A 466 5.30 -9.16 -34.40
CA LYS A 466 6.16 -10.31 -34.68
C LYS A 466 6.67 -10.26 -36.12
N ILE A 467 7.99 -10.31 -36.28
CA ILE A 467 8.69 -10.37 -37.57
C ILE A 467 9.43 -11.70 -37.64
N ASN A 468 9.14 -12.51 -38.66
CA ASN A 468 9.78 -13.80 -38.91
C ASN A 468 10.32 -13.87 -40.34
N THR A 469 11.51 -14.46 -40.53
CA THR A 469 12.18 -14.55 -41.84
C THR A 469 12.65 -15.97 -42.16
N THR A 470 12.85 -16.26 -43.45
CA THR A 470 13.47 -17.51 -43.91
C THR A 470 14.91 -17.73 -43.48
N ASN A 471 15.65 -16.66 -43.16
CA ASN A 471 17.04 -16.73 -42.72
C ASN A 471 17.22 -16.90 -41.20
N GLY A 472 16.12 -16.96 -40.43
CA GLY A 472 16.14 -17.28 -38.99
C GLY A 472 16.01 -16.09 -38.04
N VAL A 473 15.72 -14.88 -38.54
CA VAL A 473 15.31 -13.76 -37.69
C VAL A 473 13.86 -14.00 -37.22
N ASP A 474 13.66 -14.13 -35.91
CA ASP A 474 12.35 -14.19 -35.26
C ASP A 474 12.33 -13.21 -34.08
N LEU A 475 11.67 -12.06 -34.27
CA LEU A 475 11.61 -10.95 -33.32
C LEU A 475 10.17 -10.74 -32.85
N MET A 476 9.97 -10.54 -31.55
CA MET A 476 8.66 -10.29 -30.95
C MET A 476 8.76 -9.05 -30.06
N TYR A 477 8.22 -7.92 -30.51
CA TYR A 477 8.28 -6.63 -29.81
C TYR A 477 6.92 -6.26 -29.21
N ASN A 478 6.93 -5.90 -27.93
CA ASN A 478 5.81 -5.23 -27.26
C ASN A 478 6.33 -3.89 -26.72
N PRO A 479 5.80 -2.75 -27.21
CA PRO A 479 6.28 -1.44 -26.80
C PRO A 479 5.88 -1.13 -25.36
N LYS A 480 6.77 -0.48 -24.60
CA LYS A 480 6.47 -0.09 -23.21
C LYS A 480 5.28 0.86 -23.13
N VAL A 481 5.12 1.77 -24.08
CA VAL A 481 3.97 2.68 -24.20
C VAL A 481 3.51 2.81 -25.66
N PHE A 482 2.23 3.11 -25.90
CA PHE A 482 1.69 3.41 -27.23
C PHE A 482 0.49 4.36 -27.14
N GLY A 483 0.02 4.88 -28.28
CA GLY A 483 -1.11 5.80 -28.32
C GLY A 483 -2.47 5.12 -28.07
N LYS A 484 -3.37 5.81 -27.39
CA LYS A 484 -4.80 5.49 -27.33
C LYS A 484 -5.55 6.48 -28.22
N PRO A 485 -6.20 6.04 -29.32
CA PRO A 485 -7.14 6.88 -30.06
C PRO A 485 -8.39 7.17 -29.22
N GLU A 486 -9.18 8.15 -29.62
CA GLU A 486 -10.48 8.41 -28.98
C GLU A 486 -11.46 7.24 -29.20
N SER A 487 -12.59 7.24 -28.46
CA SER A 487 -13.60 6.17 -28.59
C SER A 487 -14.11 6.08 -30.02
N ASP A 488 -14.07 4.87 -30.58
CA ASP A 488 -14.50 4.57 -31.95
C ASP A 488 -13.66 5.24 -33.06
N GLU A 489 -12.53 5.89 -32.72
CA GLU A 489 -11.54 6.38 -33.68
C GLU A 489 -10.42 5.35 -33.93
N VAL A 490 -9.85 5.43 -35.14
CA VAL A 490 -8.72 4.58 -35.54
C VAL A 490 -7.39 5.27 -35.17
N GLY A 491 -6.52 4.53 -34.49
CA GLY A 491 -5.12 4.89 -34.32
C GLY A 491 -4.24 4.20 -35.37
N ILE A 492 -3.11 4.80 -35.70
CA ILE A 492 -2.05 4.20 -36.50
C ILE A 492 -0.82 3.99 -35.61
N TRP A 493 -0.23 2.80 -35.68
CA TRP A 493 1.09 2.53 -35.14
C TRP A 493 2.10 2.61 -36.28
N LEU A 494 3.24 3.24 -36.04
CA LEU A 494 4.39 3.25 -36.93
C LEU A 494 5.63 2.84 -36.13
N SER A 495 6.36 1.83 -36.61
CA SER A 495 7.65 1.43 -36.05
C SER A 495 8.67 1.14 -37.14
N TYR A 496 9.85 1.75 -37.03
CA TYR A 496 10.99 1.52 -37.89
C TYR A 496 11.96 0.53 -37.26
N TRP A 497 12.33 -0.49 -38.03
CA TRP A 497 13.17 -1.60 -37.63
C TRP A 497 14.47 -1.61 -38.46
N PRO A 498 15.64 -1.29 -37.89
CA PRO A 498 16.94 -1.25 -38.59
C PRO A 498 17.53 -2.64 -38.94
N ILE A 499 16.69 -3.58 -39.40
CA ILE A 499 17.06 -4.97 -39.70
C ILE A 499 17.56 -5.19 -41.14
N GLY A 500 17.82 -4.13 -41.92
CA GLY A 500 18.20 -4.25 -43.33
C GLY A 500 19.51 -4.99 -43.58
N ASN A 501 20.39 -5.04 -42.58
CA ASN A 501 21.65 -5.81 -42.61
C ASN A 501 21.45 -7.32 -42.37
N THR A 502 20.24 -7.74 -41.99
CA THR A 502 19.87 -9.13 -41.68
C THR A 502 18.84 -9.70 -42.67
N LEU A 503 18.70 -9.09 -43.85
CA LEU A 503 17.73 -9.47 -44.88
C LEU A 503 18.41 -9.57 -46.25
N ASP A 504 18.41 -10.76 -46.85
CA ASP A 504 18.95 -11.01 -48.18
C ASP A 504 17.85 -10.94 -49.25
N ILE A 505 18.25 -10.75 -50.51
CA ILE A 505 17.33 -10.68 -51.65
C ILE A 505 16.64 -12.04 -51.83
N GLY A 506 15.31 -12.04 -51.85
CA GLY A 506 14.50 -13.25 -51.95
C GLY A 506 14.22 -13.95 -50.62
N ASP A 507 14.67 -13.40 -49.48
CA ASP A 507 14.16 -13.83 -48.18
C ASP A 507 12.66 -13.56 -48.09
N LYS A 508 11.90 -14.50 -47.54
CA LYS A 508 10.49 -14.29 -47.25
C LYS A 508 10.35 -13.73 -45.83
N VAL A 509 9.76 -12.55 -45.73
CA VAL A 509 9.46 -11.86 -44.48
C VAL A 509 7.97 -12.00 -44.18
N ASN A 510 7.64 -12.39 -42.96
CA ASN A 510 6.30 -12.45 -42.42
C ASN A 510 6.18 -11.46 -41.26
N VAL A 511 5.20 -10.56 -41.31
CA VAL A 511 4.92 -9.59 -40.26
C VAL A 511 3.50 -9.83 -39.77
N SER A 512 3.33 -9.92 -38.44
CA SER A 512 2.03 -10.18 -37.82
C SER A 512 1.88 -9.43 -36.50
N ILE A 513 0.68 -8.91 -36.25
CA ILE A 513 0.30 -8.23 -35.02
C ILE A 513 -0.52 -9.22 -34.18
N ALA A 514 0.13 -9.80 -33.18
CA ALA A 514 -0.47 -10.74 -32.25
C ALA A 514 -1.15 -9.98 -31.10
N VAL A 515 -2.47 -9.80 -31.20
CA VAL A 515 -3.29 -9.24 -30.12
C VAL A 515 -3.53 -10.28 -29.04
N ILE A 516 -3.34 -9.90 -27.78
CA ILE A 516 -3.68 -10.71 -26.61
C ILE A 516 -4.98 -10.18 -25.97
N ASN A 517 -5.15 -8.87 -25.86
CA ASN A 517 -6.36 -8.27 -25.30
C ASN A 517 -6.63 -6.83 -25.80
N GLY A 518 -7.92 -6.50 -25.97
CA GLY A 518 -8.47 -5.14 -26.03
C GLY A 518 -8.13 -4.25 -27.24
N LEU A 519 -7.39 -4.75 -28.23
CA LEU A 519 -7.04 -4.04 -29.47
C LEU A 519 -7.58 -4.80 -30.69
N GLU A 520 -8.15 -4.10 -31.66
CA GLU A 520 -8.59 -4.69 -32.93
C GLU A 520 -7.76 -4.10 -34.07
N VAL A 521 -7.20 -4.95 -34.95
CA VAL A 521 -6.33 -4.54 -36.08
C VAL A 521 -7.13 -4.58 -37.37
N HIS A 522 -7.22 -3.44 -38.05
CA HIS A 522 -8.00 -3.27 -39.29
C HIS A 522 -7.15 -3.40 -40.56
N GLU A 523 -5.89 -3.02 -40.48
CA GLU A 523 -4.95 -3.03 -41.60
C GLU A 523 -3.53 -3.25 -41.07
N CYS A 524 -2.74 -4.09 -41.74
CA CYS A 524 -1.31 -4.24 -41.51
C CYS A 524 -0.55 -3.84 -42.78
N GLY A 525 0.53 -3.09 -42.64
CA GLY A 525 1.34 -2.59 -43.74
C GLY A 525 2.85 -2.66 -43.47
N VAL A 526 3.63 -2.86 -44.53
CA VAL A 526 5.10 -2.82 -44.48
C VAL A 526 5.68 -2.03 -45.65
N SER A 527 6.67 -1.18 -45.36
CA SER A 527 7.50 -0.47 -46.33
C SER A 527 8.97 -0.80 -46.16
N LEU A 528 9.72 -0.78 -47.27
CA LEU A 528 11.16 -1.05 -47.30
C LEU A 528 11.95 0.26 -47.34
N VAL A 529 12.83 0.47 -46.38
CA VAL A 529 13.59 1.70 -46.21
C VAL A 529 14.97 1.55 -46.84
N TYR A 530 15.26 2.36 -47.86
CA TYR A 530 16.50 2.31 -48.63
C TYR A 530 17.35 3.58 -48.49
N THR A 531 18.67 3.42 -48.37
CA THR A 531 19.64 4.53 -48.37
C THR A 531 20.61 4.42 -49.53
N ASP A 532 21.14 5.56 -49.98
CA ASP A 532 22.09 5.61 -51.09
C ASP A 532 23.48 5.10 -50.66
N GLU A 533 24.10 4.24 -51.47
CA GLU A 533 25.40 3.60 -51.17
C GLU A 533 26.56 4.57 -50.89
N LYS A 534 26.42 5.85 -51.27
CA LYS A 534 27.45 6.89 -51.13
C LYS A 534 27.37 7.70 -49.83
N VAL A 535 26.32 7.53 -49.02
CA VAL A 535 26.09 8.29 -47.78
C VAL A 535 26.34 7.41 -46.55
N ALA A 536 26.99 6.26 -46.74
CA ALA A 536 27.02 5.14 -45.79
C ALA A 536 28.00 5.29 -44.61
N GLU A 537 28.44 6.51 -44.26
CA GLU A 537 29.35 6.77 -43.12
C GLU A 537 28.84 7.81 -42.11
N ASP A 538 27.77 8.57 -42.36
CA ASP A 538 27.34 9.65 -41.44
C ASP A 538 25.82 9.68 -41.17
N THR A 539 25.45 10.11 -39.95
CA THR A 539 24.16 10.70 -39.50
C THR A 539 23.00 9.86 -38.95
N LEU A 540 23.17 8.59 -38.53
CA LEU A 540 22.12 7.95 -37.68
C LEU A 540 22.59 6.87 -36.69
N GLU A 541 23.77 6.27 -36.86
CA GLU A 541 24.29 5.26 -35.91
C GLU A 541 25.09 5.89 -34.75
N ASP A 542 25.70 7.07 -34.93
CA ASP A 542 26.55 7.73 -33.90
C ASP A 542 25.80 8.62 -32.89
N ASN A 543 24.53 8.99 -33.14
CA ASN A 543 23.80 9.96 -32.29
C ASN A 543 23.10 9.33 -31.07
N MET A 544 23.17 8.01 -30.87
CA MET A 544 22.56 7.32 -29.73
C MET A 544 23.53 6.31 -29.13
N GLU A 545 24.12 6.66 -27.98
CA GLU A 545 25.01 5.78 -27.19
C GLU A 545 24.22 4.67 -26.46
N TRP A 546 23.42 3.89 -27.19
CA TRP A 546 22.67 2.74 -26.66
C TRP A 546 23.34 1.44 -27.09
N ILE A 547 23.62 0.53 -26.14
CA ILE A 547 24.38 -0.70 -26.42
C ILE A 547 23.52 -1.82 -27.05
N GLU A 548 22.20 -1.80 -26.83
CA GLU A 548 21.27 -2.88 -27.21
C GLU A 548 20.75 -2.74 -28.66
N VAL A 549 21.66 -2.76 -29.64
CA VAL A 549 21.36 -2.66 -31.08
C VAL A 549 20.69 -3.95 -31.60
N LEU A 550 19.78 -3.86 -32.57
CA LEU A 550 19.36 -5.02 -33.37
C LEU A 550 20.56 -5.54 -34.19
N GLY A 551 21.18 -6.61 -33.71
CA GLY A 551 22.48 -7.13 -34.19
C GLY A 551 23.65 -6.97 -33.20
N GLY A 552 23.42 -6.30 -32.06
CA GLY A 552 24.32 -6.23 -30.91
C GLY A 552 24.04 -7.30 -29.85
N ASP A 553 24.43 -7.06 -28.59
CA ASP A 553 24.20 -8.01 -27.49
C ASP A 553 22.75 -7.97 -26.97
N LEU A 554 21.89 -8.78 -27.59
CA LEU A 554 20.52 -9.03 -27.16
C LEU A 554 20.37 -10.38 -26.41
N SER A 555 21.47 -10.95 -25.87
CA SER A 555 21.48 -12.26 -25.20
C SER A 555 20.57 -12.34 -23.95
N GLY A 556 20.24 -11.19 -23.36
CA GLY A 556 19.20 -11.06 -22.32
C GLY A 556 17.82 -11.52 -22.79
N PHE A 557 17.45 -11.13 -24.01
CA PHE A 557 16.11 -11.26 -24.60
C PHE A 557 15.92 -12.50 -25.48
N GLN A 558 16.99 -13.26 -25.75
CA GLN A 558 16.96 -14.47 -26.57
C GLN A 558 16.37 -15.69 -25.81
N LEU A 559 15.47 -16.41 -26.48
CA LEU A 559 14.84 -17.68 -26.07
C LEU A 559 15.64 -18.90 -26.57
N SER A 560 15.35 -20.11 -26.08
CA SER A 560 16.01 -21.34 -26.52
C SER A 560 15.77 -21.69 -28.00
N THR A 561 14.66 -21.22 -28.58
CA THR A 561 14.36 -21.27 -30.02
C THR A 561 15.20 -20.32 -30.88
N GLN A 562 16.13 -19.56 -30.29
CA GLN A 562 16.90 -18.47 -30.90
C GLN A 562 16.11 -17.19 -31.23
N ALA A 563 14.78 -17.22 -31.10
CA ALA A 563 13.91 -16.05 -31.22
C ALA A 563 14.16 -15.03 -30.09
N TYR A 564 13.88 -13.75 -30.36
CA TYR A 564 14.08 -12.64 -29.42
C TYR A 564 12.75 -12.08 -28.93
N TYR A 565 12.53 -12.12 -27.61
CA TYR A 565 11.36 -11.57 -26.95
C TYR A 565 11.69 -10.17 -26.39
N LEU A 566 11.47 -9.14 -27.21
CA LEU A 566 11.79 -7.74 -26.96
C LEU A 566 10.63 -7.06 -26.21
N CYS A 567 10.54 -7.28 -24.90
CA CYS A 567 9.48 -6.71 -24.06
C CYS A 567 10.02 -6.36 -22.66
N ARG A 568 9.68 -5.15 -22.19
CA ARG A 568 10.02 -4.60 -20.85
C ARG A 568 8.79 -4.46 -19.92
N ARG A 569 7.73 -5.22 -20.19
CA ARG A 569 6.58 -5.37 -19.29
C ARG A 569 6.62 -6.75 -18.65
N ASP A 570 6.36 -6.83 -17.36
CA ASP A 570 6.17 -8.13 -16.70
C ASP A 570 4.72 -8.59 -16.86
N LEU A 571 4.42 -9.21 -18.01
CA LEU A 571 3.11 -9.81 -18.30
C LEU A 571 2.84 -11.11 -17.49
N PHE A 572 3.70 -11.46 -16.53
CA PHE A 572 3.69 -12.72 -15.79
C PHE A 572 3.76 -12.51 -14.27
N GLU A 573 3.43 -11.32 -13.77
CA GLU A 573 3.28 -11.12 -12.34
C GLU A 573 2.20 -12.06 -11.77
N LEU A 574 2.43 -12.58 -10.56
CA LEU A 574 1.63 -13.61 -9.87
C LEU A 574 1.73 -15.07 -10.38
N MET A 575 2.62 -15.40 -11.32
CA MET A 575 2.92 -16.82 -11.61
C MET A 575 3.86 -17.44 -10.56
N GLU A 576 3.27 -18.16 -9.61
CA GLU A 576 3.99 -19.08 -8.71
C GLU A 576 4.65 -20.24 -9.48
N ILE A 577 5.71 -20.80 -8.89
CA ILE A 577 6.42 -21.98 -9.41
C ILE A 577 5.44 -23.15 -9.52
N GLY A 578 5.21 -23.63 -10.75
CA GLY A 578 4.37 -24.80 -11.04
C GLY A 578 3.03 -24.52 -11.75
N ARG A 579 2.70 -23.27 -12.08
CA ARG A 579 1.57 -22.98 -12.99
C ARG A 579 1.94 -23.23 -14.45
N LEU A 580 0.96 -23.69 -15.23
CA LEU A 580 1.06 -23.84 -16.68
C LEU A 580 1.32 -22.50 -17.37
N THR A 581 2.12 -22.53 -18.44
CA THR A 581 2.33 -21.41 -19.37
C THR A 581 0.99 -20.80 -19.80
N PRO A 582 0.81 -19.46 -19.77
CA PRO A 582 -0.42 -18.83 -20.23
C PRO A 582 -0.69 -19.13 -21.70
N GLY A 583 -1.91 -19.52 -22.06
CA GLY A 583 -2.26 -19.92 -23.43
C GLY A 583 -1.98 -18.82 -24.49
N TRP A 584 -2.08 -17.55 -24.11
CA TRP A 584 -1.70 -16.43 -24.98
C TRP A 584 -0.20 -16.43 -25.34
N PHE A 585 0.65 -16.88 -24.42
CA PHE A 585 2.09 -16.95 -24.64
C PHE A 585 2.45 -18.15 -25.53
N SER A 586 1.82 -19.31 -25.32
CA SER A 586 1.87 -20.44 -26.27
C SER A 586 1.50 -20.04 -27.70
N ILE A 587 0.50 -19.16 -27.88
CA ILE A 587 0.12 -18.65 -29.21
C ILE A 587 1.23 -17.78 -29.84
N LEU A 588 2.00 -17.05 -29.01
CA LEU A 588 3.05 -16.13 -29.46
C LEU A 588 4.38 -16.85 -29.80
N VAL A 589 4.84 -17.75 -28.93
CA VAL A 589 6.15 -18.43 -29.04
C VAL A 589 6.09 -19.94 -29.33
N GLY A 590 4.90 -20.55 -29.28
CA GLY A 590 4.70 -22.00 -29.39
C GLY A 590 4.72 -22.74 -28.05
N ASP A 591 4.06 -23.90 -28.00
CA ASP A 591 3.92 -24.73 -26.78
C ASP A 591 5.22 -25.32 -26.23
N THR A 592 6.33 -25.22 -26.97
CA THR A 592 7.64 -25.76 -26.57
C THR A 592 8.46 -24.84 -25.67
N ILE A 593 8.06 -23.57 -25.53
CA ILE A 593 8.77 -22.59 -24.70
C ILE A 593 8.06 -22.40 -23.36
N GLU A 594 8.78 -22.64 -22.27
CA GLU A 594 8.27 -22.27 -20.95
C GLU A 594 8.37 -20.75 -20.72
N CYS A 595 7.40 -20.16 -20.03
CA CYS A 595 7.49 -18.75 -19.62
C CYS A 595 8.68 -18.45 -18.67
N THR A 596 9.35 -19.48 -18.14
CA THR A 596 10.61 -19.40 -17.37
C THR A 596 11.82 -19.00 -18.23
N GLU A 597 11.70 -19.09 -19.56
CA GLU A 597 12.67 -18.57 -20.53
C GLU A 597 12.51 -17.07 -20.77
N VAL A 598 11.31 -16.51 -20.56
CA VAL A 598 11.04 -15.08 -20.72
C VAL A 598 11.75 -14.31 -19.62
N ARG A 599 12.87 -13.72 -20.02
CA ARG A 599 13.83 -13.10 -19.10
C ARG A 599 14.21 -11.68 -19.50
N GLY A 600 13.52 -11.07 -20.46
CA GLY A 600 13.88 -9.74 -21.01
C GLY A 600 14.19 -8.69 -19.94
N TRP A 601 13.35 -8.60 -18.90
CA TRP A 601 13.73 -7.92 -17.65
C TRP A 601 14.18 -8.92 -16.57
N ARG A 602 13.50 -10.06 -16.41
CA ARG A 602 13.73 -10.99 -15.28
C ARG A 602 15.15 -11.61 -15.18
N LYS A 603 16.00 -11.60 -16.23
CA LYS A 603 17.41 -12.07 -16.16
C LYS A 603 18.30 -11.20 -15.28
N THR A 604 17.93 -9.94 -15.01
CA THR A 604 18.63 -9.09 -14.04
C THR A 604 17.99 -9.11 -12.65
N GLY A 605 16.73 -9.58 -12.51
CA GLY A 605 15.88 -9.16 -11.39
C GLY A 605 15.26 -10.18 -10.43
N ARG A 606 15.23 -11.50 -10.71
CA ARG A 606 14.89 -12.48 -9.64
C ARG A 606 15.80 -13.70 -9.72
N PRO A 607 16.62 -13.98 -8.68
CA PRO A 607 17.32 -15.25 -8.62
C PRO A 607 16.32 -16.40 -8.51
N MET A 608 16.61 -17.50 -9.20
CA MET A 608 15.78 -18.73 -9.25
C MET A 608 15.70 -19.46 -7.88
N GLN A 609 16.41 -18.96 -6.89
CA GLN A 609 16.37 -19.34 -5.49
C GLN A 609 16.24 -18.05 -4.67
N LEU A 610 15.45 -18.06 -3.58
CA LEU A 610 15.48 -16.97 -2.60
C LEU A 610 16.91 -16.87 -2.04
N ASN A 611 17.68 -15.92 -2.54
CA ASN A 611 19.00 -15.64 -2.02
C ASN A 611 18.82 -15.11 -0.59
N PRO A 612 19.58 -15.59 0.43
CA PRO A 612 19.36 -15.18 1.82
C PRO A 612 19.36 -13.66 2.00
N SER A 613 20.18 -12.95 1.23
CA SER A 613 20.23 -11.48 1.19
C SER A 613 18.90 -10.79 0.81
N PHE A 614 18.07 -11.41 -0.04
CA PHE A 614 16.76 -10.84 -0.42
C PHE A 614 15.73 -10.99 0.71
N THR A 615 15.83 -12.07 1.48
CA THR A 615 15.03 -12.25 2.70
C THR A 615 15.52 -11.30 3.80
N GLU A 616 16.84 -11.14 3.96
CA GLU A 616 17.46 -10.14 4.84
C GLU A 616 16.97 -8.72 4.50
N LEU A 617 16.94 -8.31 3.22
CA LEU A 617 16.44 -6.98 2.80
C LEU A 617 14.95 -6.76 3.11
N LYS A 618 14.06 -7.72 2.84
CA LYS A 618 12.63 -7.60 3.21
C LYS A 618 12.40 -7.63 4.72
N PHE A 619 13.17 -8.43 5.46
CA PHE A 619 13.09 -8.48 6.92
C PHE A 619 13.55 -7.16 7.56
N VAL A 620 14.57 -6.52 6.98
CA VAL A 620 15.04 -5.18 7.37
C VAL A 620 13.99 -4.10 7.10
N ARG A 621 13.29 -4.17 5.96
CA ARG A 621 12.13 -3.30 5.68
C ARG A 621 11.04 -3.47 6.74
N CYS A 622 10.79 -4.68 7.25
CA CYS A 622 9.85 -4.90 8.37
C CYS A 622 10.37 -4.39 9.72
N ILE A 623 11.65 -4.65 10.06
CA ILE A 623 12.23 -4.26 11.36
C ILE A 623 12.25 -2.73 11.54
N MET A 624 12.56 -1.98 10.49
CA MET A 624 12.82 -0.53 10.59
C MET A 624 11.61 0.37 10.39
N HIS A 625 10.52 -0.18 9.86
CA HIS A 625 9.28 0.53 9.60
C HIS A 625 8.13 0.08 10.50
N GLY A 626 8.32 -1.03 11.23
CA GLY A 626 7.24 -1.74 11.91
C GLY A 626 6.13 -2.20 10.94
N PRO A 627 5.06 -2.81 11.47
CA PRO A 627 3.83 -3.04 10.71
C PRO A 627 3.09 -1.75 10.34
N GLU A 628 3.46 -0.61 10.93
CA GLU A 628 2.66 0.64 10.95
C GLU A 628 2.99 1.63 9.81
N SER A 629 4.09 1.46 9.08
CA SER A 629 4.50 2.47 8.07
C SER A 629 3.58 2.60 6.86
N GLU A 630 2.77 1.57 6.54
CA GLU A 630 1.71 1.69 5.53
C GLU A 630 0.57 2.63 5.95
N GLU A 631 0.45 2.96 7.25
CA GLU A 631 -0.46 3.99 7.74
C GLU A 631 0.21 5.37 7.75
N ILE A 632 1.52 5.46 8.02
CA ILE A 632 2.24 6.75 8.05
C ILE A 632 2.39 7.36 6.65
N TYR A 633 2.58 6.55 5.59
CA TYR A 633 2.48 7.05 4.20
C TYR A 633 1.09 7.65 3.91
N LYS A 634 0.01 7.01 4.38
CA LYS A 634 -1.37 7.51 4.24
C LYS A 634 -1.63 8.79 5.04
N ILE A 635 -1.07 8.91 6.26
CA ILE A 635 -1.20 10.11 7.09
C ILE A 635 -0.42 11.31 6.50
N ALA A 636 0.72 11.06 5.84
CA ALA A 636 1.47 12.10 5.13
C ALA A 636 0.72 12.63 3.89
N GLU A 637 -0.03 11.77 3.18
CA GLU A 637 -0.98 12.23 2.14
C GLU A 637 -2.16 13.02 2.72
N MET A 638 -2.73 12.57 3.83
CA MET A 638 -3.80 13.30 4.54
C MET A 638 -3.38 14.69 5.04
N SER A 639 -2.07 14.99 5.05
CA SER A 639 -1.50 16.25 5.53
C SER A 639 -1.11 17.24 4.42
N LYS A 640 -1.29 16.91 3.13
CA LYS A 640 -0.91 17.78 1.98
C LYS A 640 -2.08 18.47 1.27
N SER A 641 -3.25 18.55 1.90
CA SER A 641 -4.46 19.19 1.32
C SER A 641 -4.44 20.73 1.30
N SER A 642 -3.28 21.38 1.19
CA SER A 642 -3.14 22.85 1.31
C SER A 642 -2.17 23.49 0.30
N ILE A 643 -1.84 22.81 -0.80
CA ILE A 643 -0.97 23.35 -1.88
C ILE A 643 -1.54 23.07 -3.29
N VAL A 644 -2.87 22.92 -3.42
CA VAL A 644 -3.54 22.71 -4.73
C VAL A 644 -4.57 23.82 -5.06
N ASP A 645 -4.77 24.79 -4.16
CA ASP A 645 -5.78 25.85 -4.31
C ASP A 645 -5.44 26.93 -5.35
N SER A 646 -4.26 26.89 -6.00
CA SER A 646 -3.83 27.90 -6.97
C SER A 646 -3.89 27.47 -8.45
N THR A 647 -4.36 26.24 -8.76
CA THR A 647 -4.42 25.74 -10.16
C THR A 647 -5.84 25.54 -10.69
N LEU A 648 -6.86 25.54 -9.81
CA LEU A 648 -8.27 25.30 -10.16
C LEU A 648 -9.03 26.54 -10.67
N GLU A 649 -8.52 27.76 -10.44
CA GLU A 649 -9.18 28.98 -10.95
C GLU A 649 -8.99 29.18 -12.47
N PHE A 650 -8.01 28.54 -13.11
CA PHE A 650 -7.72 28.79 -14.53
C PHE A 650 -8.60 27.99 -15.50
N THR A 651 -8.97 26.75 -15.15
CA THR A 651 -9.69 25.82 -16.04
C THR A 651 -11.21 25.98 -16.04
N SER A 652 -11.79 26.62 -15.01
CA SER A 652 -13.25 26.85 -14.93
C SER A 652 -13.77 27.85 -15.98
N SER A 653 -12.90 28.67 -16.58
CA SER A 653 -13.29 29.72 -17.53
C SER A 653 -13.51 29.23 -18.98
N LEU A 654 -13.08 28.01 -19.34
CA LEU A 654 -13.02 27.56 -20.74
C LEU A 654 -14.18 26.67 -21.22
N LEU A 655 -14.97 26.08 -20.32
CA LEU A 655 -15.99 25.06 -20.67
C LEU A 655 -17.45 25.54 -20.57
N GLY A 656 -17.65 26.85 -20.51
CA GLY A 656 -18.98 27.46 -20.55
C GLY A 656 -19.40 27.94 -21.94
N GLU A 657 -19.61 27.03 -22.92
CA GLU A 657 -20.57 27.18 -24.04
C GLU A 657 -20.43 26.09 -25.14
N THR A 658 -21.28 25.06 -25.12
CA THR A 658 -22.16 24.68 -26.27
C THR A 658 -23.15 23.56 -25.89
N MET A 659 -24.27 23.44 -26.60
CA MET A 659 -25.51 22.78 -26.12
C MET A 659 -26.11 21.72 -27.07
N LYS A 660 -26.71 20.68 -26.46
CA LYS A 660 -27.98 19.99 -26.80
C LYS A 660 -28.13 19.11 -28.07
N SER A 661 -28.44 17.82 -27.79
CA SER A 661 -29.44 16.95 -28.48
C SER A 661 -29.11 16.44 -29.92
N SER A 662 -29.60 15.30 -30.45
CA SER A 662 -30.78 14.47 -30.11
C SER A 662 -30.77 13.03 -30.71
N THR A 663 -31.06 12.02 -29.86
CA THR A 663 -31.92 10.79 -30.02
C THR A 663 -32.21 10.05 -31.35
N LEU A 664 -32.11 8.68 -31.29
CA LEU A 664 -32.95 7.55 -31.85
C LEU A 664 -32.22 6.56 -32.81
N PRO A 665 -32.68 5.28 -33.07
CA PRO A 665 -33.11 4.21 -32.14
C PRO A 665 -32.57 2.76 -32.45
N LYS A 666 -32.64 1.86 -31.44
CA LYS A 666 -32.78 0.37 -31.43
C LYS A 666 -32.66 -0.43 -32.77
N SER A 667 -32.03 -1.61 -32.87
CA SER A 667 -31.40 -2.58 -31.92
C SER A 667 -30.79 -3.77 -32.75
N ARG A 668 -30.30 -4.94 -32.28
CA ARG A 668 -30.56 -5.76 -31.07
C ARG A 668 -29.58 -6.95 -30.87
N GLU A 669 -28.64 -6.91 -29.91
CA GLU A 669 -27.84 -8.09 -29.48
C GLU A 669 -27.66 -8.18 -27.96
N THR A 670 -27.37 -9.38 -27.45
CA THR A 670 -27.62 -9.80 -26.06
C THR A 670 -26.49 -9.44 -25.08
N LYS A 671 -26.28 -8.14 -24.84
CA LYS A 671 -25.46 -7.67 -23.71
C LYS A 671 -26.13 -8.03 -22.37
N ILE A 672 -25.41 -8.63 -21.43
CA ILE A 672 -25.68 -8.37 -20.01
C ILE A 672 -25.23 -6.94 -19.76
N LYS A 673 -26.16 -6.00 -19.93
CA LYS A 673 -25.99 -4.66 -19.39
C LYS A 673 -25.85 -4.80 -17.87
N MET A 674 -24.84 -4.17 -17.27
CA MET A 674 -25.09 -3.57 -15.95
C MET A 674 -26.34 -2.71 -16.14
N LYS A 675 -27.40 -3.00 -15.39
CA LYS A 675 -28.58 -2.13 -15.44
C LYS A 675 -28.10 -0.73 -15.06
N GLN A 676 -28.42 0.25 -15.91
CA GLN A 676 -28.58 1.63 -15.47
C GLN A 676 -29.32 1.59 -14.12
N PRO A 677 -28.83 2.26 -13.07
CA PRO A 677 -29.29 2.02 -11.72
C PRO A 677 -30.82 2.08 -11.68
N ASN A 678 -31.44 0.96 -11.31
CA ASN A 678 -32.90 0.86 -11.19
C ASN A 678 -33.42 1.75 -10.02
N HIS A 679 -32.50 2.31 -9.23
CA HIS A 679 -32.76 3.26 -8.17
C HIS A 679 -32.87 4.67 -8.73
N VAL A 680 -33.83 5.40 -8.21
CA VAL A 680 -34.34 6.61 -8.84
C VAL A 680 -33.49 7.81 -8.39
N MET A 681 -33.02 8.63 -9.34
CA MET A 681 -32.21 9.82 -9.03
C MET A 681 -33.10 10.92 -8.43
N ILE A 682 -33.01 11.13 -7.12
CA ILE A 682 -33.84 12.07 -6.36
C ILE A 682 -33.20 13.47 -6.46
N PRO A 683 -33.90 14.52 -6.96
CA PRO A 683 -33.36 15.88 -7.00
C PRO A 683 -32.99 16.39 -5.61
N PHE A 684 -31.89 17.13 -5.49
CA PHE A 684 -31.42 17.67 -4.22
C PHE A 684 -32.52 18.41 -3.46
N GLN A 685 -33.36 19.21 -4.14
CA GLN A 685 -34.46 19.94 -3.51
C GLN A 685 -35.45 19.03 -2.79
N ALA A 686 -35.79 17.87 -3.35
CA ALA A 686 -36.70 16.92 -2.71
C ALA A 686 -36.07 16.28 -1.45
N ILE A 687 -34.74 16.16 -1.40
CA ILE A 687 -34.00 15.70 -0.23
C ILE A 687 -33.91 16.82 0.83
N GLU A 688 -33.62 18.04 0.41
CA GLU A 688 -33.61 19.22 1.28
C GLU A 688 -34.98 19.43 1.94
N ASP A 689 -36.05 19.39 1.15
CA ASP A 689 -37.43 19.50 1.65
C ASP A 689 -37.77 18.35 2.61
N CYS A 690 -37.44 17.09 2.25
CA CYS A 690 -37.77 15.93 3.09
C CYS A 690 -37.01 15.91 4.43
N THR A 691 -35.82 16.52 4.49
CA THR A 691 -35.00 16.66 5.70
C THR A 691 -35.18 18.01 6.42
N GLN A 692 -36.03 18.90 5.89
CA GLN A 692 -36.26 20.27 6.36
C GLN A 692 -34.98 21.11 6.42
N GLY A 693 -34.18 21.08 5.35
CA GLY A 693 -32.88 21.74 5.26
C GLY A 693 -31.81 21.06 6.12
N PHE A 694 -31.76 19.71 6.10
CA PHE A 694 -30.86 18.90 6.93
C PHE A 694 -30.94 19.28 8.42
N ASN A 695 -32.15 19.46 8.92
CA ASN A 695 -32.40 20.02 10.26
C ASN A 695 -31.72 19.18 11.35
N LYS A 696 -31.10 19.82 12.35
CA LYS A 696 -30.48 19.12 13.49
C LYS A 696 -31.46 18.24 14.28
N LYS A 697 -32.77 18.51 14.24
CA LYS A 697 -33.81 17.64 14.84
C LYS A 697 -34.01 16.32 14.10
N ASN A 698 -33.62 16.27 12.83
CA ASN A 698 -33.72 15.11 11.97
C ASN A 698 -32.39 14.33 11.90
N PHE A 699 -31.31 14.83 12.50
CA PHE A 699 -30.03 14.13 12.55
C PHE A 699 -30.14 12.81 13.33
N ILE A 700 -29.69 11.71 12.73
CA ILE A 700 -29.67 10.37 13.31
C ILE A 700 -28.28 10.07 13.89
N GLY A 701 -27.22 10.36 13.14
CA GLY A 701 -25.85 10.07 13.54
C GLY A 701 -24.82 10.53 12.52
N LYS A 702 -23.54 10.53 12.93
CA LYS A 702 -22.40 10.92 12.09
C LYS A 702 -21.35 9.81 12.06
N GLY A 703 -21.00 9.37 10.85
CA GLY A 703 -19.83 8.54 10.58
C GLY A 703 -18.58 9.38 10.33
N ARG A 704 -17.46 8.75 9.94
CA ARG A 704 -16.16 9.41 9.77
C ARG A 704 -16.17 10.57 8.75
N TYR A 705 -16.91 10.40 7.64
CA TYR A 705 -17.03 11.37 6.53
C TYR A 705 -18.47 11.52 6.02
N VAL A 706 -19.46 11.21 6.88
CA VAL A 706 -20.86 11.04 6.46
C VAL A 706 -21.81 11.47 7.57
N SER A 707 -22.85 12.21 7.23
CA SER A 707 -23.91 12.66 8.14
C SER A 707 -25.26 12.04 7.74
N VAL A 708 -25.95 11.39 8.67
CA VAL A 708 -27.21 10.66 8.40
C VAL A 708 -28.40 11.38 9.02
N TYR A 709 -29.46 11.61 8.22
CA TYR A 709 -30.67 12.33 8.59
C TYR A 709 -31.94 11.51 8.33
N LYS A 710 -32.97 11.74 9.12
CA LYS A 710 -34.33 11.22 8.92
C LYS A 710 -35.08 12.15 7.97
N GLY A 711 -35.78 11.59 6.99
CA GLY A 711 -36.60 12.37 6.06
C GLY A 711 -37.97 11.76 5.80
N ILE A 712 -38.92 12.57 5.34
CA ILE A 712 -40.23 12.13 4.84
C ILE A 712 -40.28 12.44 3.35
N LEU A 713 -39.85 11.49 2.53
CA LEU A 713 -39.72 11.65 1.08
C LEU A 713 -41.10 11.59 0.41
N THR A 714 -41.45 12.66 -0.30
CA THR A 714 -42.59 12.69 -1.22
C THR A 714 -42.08 13.06 -2.61
N TRP A 715 -41.75 12.05 -3.40
CA TRP A 715 -41.18 12.20 -4.74
C TRP A 715 -41.34 10.92 -5.58
N ALA A 716 -41.65 11.08 -6.87
CA ALA A 716 -42.04 9.99 -7.77
C ALA A 716 -43.14 9.10 -7.16
N ASP A 717 -42.97 7.78 -7.16
CA ASP A 717 -43.94 6.82 -6.59
C ASP A 717 -43.93 6.76 -5.05
N TYR A 718 -43.03 7.50 -4.39
CA TYR A 718 -42.93 7.55 -2.93
C TYR A 718 -43.76 8.72 -2.39
N VAL A 719 -44.80 8.42 -1.61
CA VAL A 719 -45.66 9.42 -0.96
C VAL A 719 -45.48 9.31 0.56
N ASN A 720 -45.00 10.37 1.20
CA ASN A 720 -44.70 10.43 2.64
C ASN A 720 -43.87 9.24 3.16
N LYS A 721 -42.93 8.72 2.36
CA LYS A 721 -42.13 7.56 2.75
C LYS A 721 -41.05 7.98 3.76
N LEU A 722 -40.95 7.26 4.86
CA LEU A 722 -39.91 7.49 5.86
C LEU A 722 -38.56 6.95 5.34
N VAL A 723 -37.53 7.81 5.31
CA VAL A 723 -36.22 7.51 4.72
C VAL A 723 -35.06 7.89 5.63
N ALA A 724 -33.94 7.21 5.46
CA ALA A 724 -32.64 7.59 6.00
C ALA A 724 -31.77 8.18 4.88
N VAL A 725 -31.33 9.42 5.07
CA VAL A 725 -30.59 10.24 4.10
C VAL A 725 -29.13 10.30 4.54
N LYS A 726 -28.27 9.53 3.88
CA LYS A 726 -26.82 9.43 4.10
C LYS A 726 -26.12 10.45 3.18
N ARG A 727 -25.81 11.64 3.71
CA ARG A 727 -25.09 12.71 3.00
C ARG A 727 -23.59 12.58 3.26
N LEU A 728 -22.78 12.58 2.22
CA LEU A 728 -21.31 12.60 2.37
C LEU A 728 -20.84 14.00 2.74
N ASP A 729 -19.84 14.09 3.61
CA ASP A 729 -19.17 15.36 3.94
C ASP A 729 -18.14 15.70 2.83
N ASP A 730 -17.96 16.98 2.55
CA ASP A 730 -17.29 17.55 1.35
C ASP A 730 -15.75 17.35 1.31
N THR A 731 -15.30 16.09 1.25
CA THR A 731 -13.89 15.70 1.43
C THR A 731 -13.39 14.56 0.52
N GLY A 732 -12.78 14.93 -0.61
CA GLY A 732 -11.72 14.15 -1.27
C GLY A 732 -12.10 12.89 -2.08
N PHE A 733 -11.12 12.41 -2.86
CA PHE A 733 -11.25 11.32 -3.85
C PHE A 733 -11.85 10.00 -3.33
N GLN A 734 -11.74 9.70 -2.04
CA GLN A 734 -12.21 8.43 -1.48
C GLN A 734 -13.74 8.39 -1.33
N GLY A 735 -14.37 9.50 -0.93
CA GLY A 735 -15.83 9.58 -0.81
C GLY A 735 -16.55 9.32 -2.14
N ASN A 736 -16.00 9.82 -3.24
CA ASN A 736 -16.53 9.62 -4.59
C ASN A 736 -16.48 8.13 -5.02
N LYS A 737 -15.43 7.40 -4.64
CA LYS A 737 -15.29 5.96 -4.97
C LYS A 737 -16.31 5.12 -4.20
N ASP A 738 -16.44 5.35 -2.89
CA ASP A 738 -17.35 4.57 -2.04
C ASP A 738 -18.82 4.87 -2.40
N PHE A 739 -19.17 6.11 -2.76
CA PHE A 739 -20.49 6.47 -3.28
C PHE A 739 -20.81 5.76 -4.60
N ASN A 740 -19.94 5.86 -5.60
CA ASN A 740 -20.17 5.26 -6.92
C ASN A 740 -20.21 3.72 -6.86
N ALA A 741 -19.38 3.10 -6.00
CA ALA A 741 -19.46 1.68 -5.72
C ALA A 741 -20.81 1.31 -5.08
N GLU A 742 -21.26 2.03 -4.06
CA GLU A 742 -22.52 1.74 -3.37
C GLU A 742 -23.74 1.91 -4.28
N VAL A 743 -23.82 2.96 -5.11
CA VAL A 743 -24.90 3.12 -6.12
C VAL A 743 -24.88 1.98 -7.14
N SER A 744 -23.70 1.66 -7.70
CA SER A 744 -23.55 0.68 -8.78
C SER A 744 -23.86 -0.74 -8.31
N LEU A 745 -23.38 -1.12 -7.12
CA LEU A 745 -23.57 -2.45 -6.54
C LEU A 745 -25.00 -2.64 -6.02
N HIS A 746 -25.48 -1.72 -5.18
CA HIS A 746 -26.77 -1.86 -4.49
C HIS A 746 -27.97 -1.72 -5.45
N SER A 747 -27.76 -1.32 -6.70
CA SER A 747 -28.77 -1.42 -7.77
C SER A 747 -29.09 -2.86 -8.22
N GLN A 748 -28.25 -3.83 -7.86
CA GLN A 748 -28.27 -5.19 -8.44
C GLN A 748 -28.83 -6.27 -7.51
N TYR A 749 -28.94 -5.98 -6.20
CA TYR A 749 -29.45 -6.93 -5.20
C TYR A 749 -30.58 -6.37 -4.34
N LYS A 750 -31.46 -7.27 -3.90
CA LYS A 750 -32.52 -6.96 -2.93
C LYS A 750 -32.85 -8.19 -2.10
N HIS A 751 -32.65 -8.10 -0.79
CA HIS A 751 -32.93 -9.17 0.16
C HIS A 751 -33.66 -8.62 1.38
N LYS A 752 -34.52 -9.43 2.03
CA LYS A 752 -35.30 -8.98 3.21
C LYS A 752 -34.42 -8.53 4.39
N ASN A 753 -33.19 -9.07 4.48
CA ASN A 753 -32.21 -8.77 5.52
C ASN A 753 -31.09 -7.84 5.03
N ILE A 754 -31.33 -7.05 3.98
CA ILE A 754 -30.44 -5.99 3.50
C ILE A 754 -31.24 -4.68 3.47
N VAL A 755 -30.66 -3.58 3.95
CA VAL A 755 -31.31 -2.26 3.97
C VAL A 755 -31.46 -1.74 2.54
N ASN A 756 -32.70 -1.68 2.04
CA ASN A 756 -32.99 -1.32 0.65
C ASN A 756 -32.65 0.16 0.35
N LEU A 757 -31.66 0.39 -0.52
CA LEU A 757 -31.46 1.68 -1.19
C LEU A 757 -32.72 2.07 -2.00
N ILE A 758 -33.19 3.31 -1.85
CA ILE A 758 -34.40 3.87 -2.46
C ILE A 758 -34.04 4.73 -3.68
N GLY A 759 -32.95 5.47 -3.58
CA GLY A 759 -32.48 6.43 -4.58
C GLY A 759 -31.17 7.09 -4.15
N PHE A 760 -30.65 7.94 -5.03
CA PHE A 760 -29.43 8.71 -4.79
C PHE A 760 -29.58 10.12 -5.39
N CYS A 761 -28.73 11.04 -4.96
CA CYS A 761 -28.55 12.37 -5.52
C CYS A 761 -27.07 12.58 -5.80
N ASP A 762 -26.79 13.15 -6.96
CA ASP A 762 -25.49 13.63 -7.43
C ASP A 762 -25.78 14.91 -8.21
N ASP A 763 -25.94 16.01 -7.47
CA ASP A 763 -26.36 17.33 -7.97
C ASP A 763 -25.74 18.42 -7.08
N LYS A 764 -25.33 19.56 -7.66
CA LYS A 764 -24.71 20.70 -6.93
C LYS A 764 -23.52 20.34 -6.01
N ASN A 765 -22.65 19.40 -6.41
CA ASN A 765 -21.58 18.80 -5.58
C ASN A 765 -22.07 17.98 -4.36
N GLU A 766 -23.37 17.68 -4.25
CA GLU A 766 -23.94 16.93 -3.12
C GLU A 766 -24.19 15.46 -3.49
N MET A 767 -23.30 14.59 -3.01
CA MET A 767 -23.47 13.14 -3.07
C MET A 767 -24.30 12.64 -1.87
N ILE A 768 -25.49 12.11 -2.14
CA ILE A 768 -26.42 11.67 -1.09
C ILE A 768 -27.06 10.32 -1.45
N LEU A 769 -27.07 9.39 -0.52
CA LEU A 769 -27.73 8.09 -0.65
C LEU A 769 -28.99 8.05 0.23
N VAL A 770 -30.11 7.59 -0.32
CA VAL A 770 -31.41 7.57 0.38
C VAL A 770 -31.86 6.12 0.55
N TYR A 771 -32.00 5.67 1.79
CA TYR A 771 -32.39 4.31 2.18
C TYR A 771 -33.76 4.28 2.82
N GLU A 772 -34.35 3.08 2.92
CA GLU A 772 -35.43 2.84 3.88
C GLU A 772 -34.97 3.15 5.32
N TYR A 773 -35.85 3.78 6.11
CA TYR A 773 -35.57 4.06 7.51
C TYR A 773 -35.90 2.83 8.39
N THR A 774 -34.92 2.33 9.13
CA THR A 774 -35.08 1.30 10.16
C THR A 774 -35.40 1.95 11.50
N SER A 775 -36.52 1.56 12.12
CA SER A 775 -37.08 2.29 13.27
C SER A 775 -36.36 2.07 14.60
N HIS A 776 -35.66 0.95 14.75
CA HIS A 776 -35.06 0.54 16.03
C HIS A 776 -33.54 0.77 16.08
N GLY A 777 -32.93 1.49 15.13
CA GLY A 777 -31.50 1.82 15.18
C GLY A 777 -30.60 0.61 14.89
N SER A 778 -29.38 0.62 15.43
CA SER A 778 -28.35 -0.41 15.25
C SER A 778 -28.33 -1.43 16.40
N LEU A 779 -27.81 -2.64 16.14
CA LEU A 779 -27.61 -3.67 17.16
C LEU A 779 -26.62 -3.22 18.25
N GLU A 780 -25.60 -2.43 17.87
CA GLU A 780 -24.59 -1.86 18.79
C GLU A 780 -25.22 -1.10 19.97
N GLU A 781 -26.28 -0.32 19.72
CA GLU A 781 -26.99 0.46 20.76
C GLU A 781 -27.58 -0.44 21.87
N TYR A 782 -28.10 -1.63 21.52
CA TYR A 782 -28.68 -2.59 22.47
C TYR A 782 -27.61 -3.40 23.22
N LEU A 783 -26.43 -3.55 22.63
CA LEU A 783 -25.29 -4.18 23.28
C LEU A 783 -24.65 -3.21 24.30
N LEU A 784 -24.52 -1.92 23.94
CA LEU A 784 -23.91 -0.88 24.77
C LEU A 784 -24.74 -0.48 26.00
N HIS A 785 -26.06 -0.26 25.85
CA HIS A 785 -26.85 0.38 26.90
C HIS A 785 -27.54 -0.61 27.86
N THR A 786 -26.99 -0.72 29.07
CA THR A 786 -27.57 -1.48 30.19
C THR A 786 -28.83 -0.86 30.80
N SER A 787 -29.24 0.33 30.37
CA SER A 787 -30.27 1.17 31.01
C SER A 787 -31.52 1.45 30.17
N VAL A 788 -31.58 1.02 28.91
CA VAL A 788 -32.81 1.15 28.11
C VAL A 788 -33.81 0.07 28.53
N SER A 789 -35.05 0.48 28.80
CA SER A 789 -36.13 -0.39 29.28
C SER A 789 -36.67 -1.29 28.16
N GLY A 790 -35.92 -2.34 27.81
CA GLY A 790 -36.31 -3.29 26.75
C GLY A 790 -35.13 -4.02 26.11
N GLY A 791 -34.28 -4.67 26.90
CA GLY A 791 -33.19 -5.50 26.37
C GLY A 791 -33.71 -6.66 25.52
N LEU A 792 -32.97 -7.02 24.47
CA LEU A 792 -33.32 -8.12 23.57
C LEU A 792 -33.22 -9.47 24.28
N SER A 793 -34.26 -10.29 24.17
CA SER A 793 -34.24 -11.68 24.65
C SER A 793 -33.35 -12.57 23.78
N TRP A 794 -32.86 -13.68 24.33
CA TRP A 794 -32.02 -14.61 23.56
C TRP A 794 -32.67 -15.10 22.24
N PRO A 795 -33.96 -15.47 22.18
CA PRO A 795 -34.60 -15.84 20.92
C PRO A 795 -34.62 -14.73 19.86
N GLN A 796 -34.71 -13.45 20.26
CA GLN A 796 -34.62 -12.31 19.34
C GLN A 796 -33.19 -12.16 18.80
N LEU A 797 -32.19 -12.21 19.68
CA LEU A 797 -30.77 -12.15 19.31
C LEU A 797 -30.38 -13.29 18.35
N LEU A 798 -30.85 -14.51 18.61
CA LEU A 798 -30.61 -15.66 17.73
C LEU A 798 -31.27 -15.49 16.35
N ASN A 799 -32.47 -14.90 16.28
CA ASN A 799 -33.10 -14.55 15.00
C ASN A 799 -32.31 -13.45 14.26
N ILE A 800 -31.82 -12.42 14.97
CA ILE A 800 -30.95 -11.38 14.42
C ILE A 800 -29.68 -11.99 13.81
N CYS A 801 -29.01 -12.93 14.51
CA CYS A 801 -27.87 -13.65 13.96
C CYS A 801 -28.23 -14.45 12.70
N ILE A 802 -29.35 -15.16 12.68
CA ILE A 802 -29.82 -15.92 11.50
C ILE A 802 -30.12 -14.99 10.32
N ASP A 803 -30.72 -13.83 10.57
CA ASP A 803 -31.03 -12.83 9.55
C ASP A 803 -29.78 -12.21 8.93
N VAL A 804 -28.78 -11.83 9.74
CA VAL A 804 -27.48 -11.34 9.24
C VAL A 804 -26.75 -12.44 8.46
N ALA A 805 -26.67 -13.66 8.99
CA ALA A 805 -26.07 -14.79 8.28
C ALA A 805 -26.77 -15.06 6.93
N SER A 806 -28.11 -14.91 6.88
CA SER A 806 -28.89 -15.05 5.64
C SER A 806 -28.63 -13.91 4.65
N ALA A 807 -28.34 -12.69 5.13
CA ALA A 807 -27.92 -11.58 4.27
C ALA A 807 -26.54 -11.84 3.64
N VAL A 808 -25.57 -12.32 4.42
CA VAL A 808 -24.22 -12.62 3.95
C VAL A 808 -24.21 -13.84 3.01
N ASP A 809 -24.97 -14.90 3.31
CA ASP A 809 -25.17 -16.02 2.39
C ASP A 809 -25.77 -15.56 1.05
N TYR A 810 -26.78 -14.70 1.10
CA TYR A 810 -27.35 -14.10 -0.10
C TYR A 810 -26.29 -13.35 -0.95
N LEU A 811 -25.48 -12.47 -0.33
CA LEU A 811 -24.40 -11.73 -1.01
C LEU A 811 -23.33 -12.65 -1.61
N HIS A 812 -22.97 -13.71 -0.88
CA HIS A 812 -21.90 -14.63 -1.26
C HIS A 812 -22.32 -15.59 -2.37
N ASN A 813 -23.54 -16.10 -2.33
CA ASN A 813 -23.93 -17.30 -3.06
C ASN A 813 -25.15 -17.14 -3.99
N HIS A 814 -25.97 -16.09 -3.82
CA HIS A 814 -27.29 -16.00 -4.47
C HIS A 814 -27.56 -14.71 -5.25
N VAL A 815 -26.58 -13.78 -5.37
CA VAL A 815 -26.76 -12.54 -6.16
C VAL A 815 -26.79 -12.82 -7.68
N ALA A 816 -25.83 -13.59 -8.20
CA ALA A 816 -25.81 -14.04 -9.60
C ALA A 816 -24.84 -15.21 -9.80
N GLU A 817 -25.10 -16.07 -10.79
CA GLU A 817 -24.38 -17.33 -11.03
C GLU A 817 -22.85 -17.18 -11.19
N ASN A 818 -22.38 -16.02 -11.68
CA ASN A 818 -20.97 -15.72 -11.93
C ASN A 818 -20.40 -14.58 -11.05
N TYR A 819 -21.15 -14.05 -10.07
CA TYR A 819 -20.73 -12.89 -9.28
C TYR A 819 -20.91 -13.13 -7.78
N ARG A 820 -19.86 -12.83 -7.01
CA ARG A 820 -19.83 -12.95 -5.56
C ARG A 820 -19.56 -11.56 -4.99
N ILE A 821 -20.39 -11.12 -4.04
CA ILE A 821 -20.20 -9.84 -3.35
C ILE A 821 -19.65 -10.13 -1.96
N ILE A 822 -18.50 -9.55 -1.63
CA ILE A 822 -17.95 -9.51 -0.27
C ILE A 822 -18.30 -8.16 0.33
N HIS A 823 -18.71 -8.12 1.60
CA HIS A 823 -19.16 -6.90 2.28
C HIS A 823 -17.99 -6.06 2.82
N GLY A 824 -17.01 -6.69 3.48
CA GLY A 824 -15.77 -6.05 3.95
C GLY A 824 -15.87 -5.19 5.22
N ASP A 825 -17.06 -4.99 5.80
CA ASP A 825 -17.24 -4.16 7.02
C ASP A 825 -18.41 -4.63 7.90
N ILE A 826 -18.57 -5.95 8.05
CA ILE A 826 -19.62 -6.54 8.89
C ILE A 826 -19.30 -6.28 10.37
N LYS A 827 -20.21 -5.58 11.07
CA LYS A 827 -20.12 -5.24 12.50
C LYS A 827 -21.50 -4.92 13.08
N SER A 828 -21.67 -4.99 14.40
CA SER A 828 -22.95 -4.70 15.07
C SER A 828 -23.51 -3.29 14.74
N ALA A 829 -22.64 -2.28 14.59
CA ALA A 829 -23.03 -0.93 14.16
C ALA A 829 -23.65 -0.85 12.75
N LYS A 830 -23.49 -1.89 11.91
CA LYS A 830 -24.06 -1.99 10.55
C LYS A 830 -25.24 -2.95 10.45
N VAL A 831 -25.58 -3.63 11.54
CA VAL A 831 -26.78 -4.46 11.66
C VAL A 831 -27.89 -3.56 12.20
N LEU A 832 -28.80 -3.12 11.32
CA LEU A 832 -29.93 -2.28 11.70
C LEU A 832 -31.17 -3.13 11.98
N LEU A 833 -32.04 -2.66 12.88
CA LEU A 833 -33.23 -3.38 13.31
C LEU A 833 -34.51 -2.68 12.79
N ASP A 834 -35.35 -3.45 12.09
CA ASP A 834 -36.64 -2.95 11.59
C ASP A 834 -37.72 -2.92 12.69
N GLU A 835 -38.90 -2.39 12.35
CA GLU A 835 -40.07 -2.27 13.22
C GLU A 835 -40.57 -3.60 13.84
N ASN A 836 -40.18 -4.74 13.27
CA ASN A 836 -40.53 -6.08 13.74
C ASN A 836 -39.34 -6.80 14.41
N TRP A 837 -38.24 -6.08 14.67
CA TRP A 837 -36.97 -6.59 15.21
C TRP A 837 -36.22 -7.57 14.30
N ASN A 838 -36.52 -7.61 12.99
CA ASN A 838 -35.69 -8.34 12.03
C ASN A 838 -34.39 -7.56 11.76
N ALA A 839 -33.31 -8.29 11.51
CA ALA A 839 -32.03 -7.66 11.20
C ALA A 839 -31.89 -7.35 9.70
N LYS A 840 -31.36 -6.17 9.40
CA LYS A 840 -30.99 -5.73 8.05
C LYS A 840 -29.55 -5.21 8.03
N LEU A 841 -28.72 -5.82 7.19
CA LEU A 841 -27.32 -5.41 6.99
C LEU A 841 -27.24 -4.15 6.11
N SER A 842 -26.33 -3.24 6.44
CA SER A 842 -26.24 -1.88 5.88
C SER A 842 -24.80 -1.44 5.60
N ASP A 843 -24.67 -0.36 4.81
CA ASP A 843 -23.41 0.33 4.46
C ASP A 843 -22.45 -0.49 3.57
N PHE A 844 -22.71 -0.43 2.27
CA PHE A 844 -22.10 -1.24 1.22
C PHE A 844 -20.95 -0.51 0.48
N GLY A 845 -20.48 0.64 0.98
CA GLY A 845 -19.39 1.41 0.33
C GLY A 845 -18.07 0.63 0.19
N LEU A 846 -17.79 -0.28 1.11
CA LEU A 846 -16.61 -1.16 1.06
C LEU A 846 -16.84 -2.50 0.34
N CYS A 847 -18.03 -2.73 -0.22
CA CYS A 847 -18.33 -3.97 -0.93
C CYS A 847 -17.52 -4.12 -2.23
N ARG A 848 -17.16 -5.37 -2.56
CA ARG A 848 -16.36 -5.69 -3.75
C ARG A 848 -16.93 -6.90 -4.49
N ILE A 849 -16.90 -6.85 -5.82
CA ILE A 849 -17.21 -8.00 -6.70
C ILE A 849 -15.92 -8.78 -6.93
N VAL A 850 -15.94 -10.09 -6.71
CA VAL A 850 -14.77 -10.98 -6.85
C VAL A 850 -14.50 -11.33 -8.33
N LEU A 851 -14.13 -10.34 -9.13
CA LEU A 851 -13.67 -10.51 -10.53
C LEU A 851 -12.32 -9.87 -10.85
N LYS A 852 -11.88 -8.85 -10.10
CA LYS A 852 -10.51 -8.31 -10.10
C LYS A 852 -10.07 -8.07 -8.65
N SER A 853 -8.90 -8.57 -8.26
CA SER A 853 -8.31 -8.29 -6.94
C SER A 853 -7.61 -6.92 -6.97
N GLN A 854 -8.12 -5.94 -6.22
CA GLN A 854 -7.46 -4.66 -6.00
C GLN A 854 -7.06 -4.50 -4.52
N ASN A 855 -5.78 -4.22 -4.28
CA ASN A 855 -5.19 -4.17 -2.94
C ASN A 855 -5.43 -2.80 -2.27
N ASN A 856 -6.66 -2.58 -1.79
CA ASN A 856 -6.98 -1.47 -0.89
C ASN A 856 -7.45 -2.04 0.46
N PHE A 857 -6.61 -1.93 1.50
CA PHE A 857 -6.96 -2.33 2.86
C PHE A 857 -7.99 -1.36 3.45
N ALA A 858 -9.18 -1.86 3.78
CA ALA A 858 -10.26 -1.10 4.41
C ALA A 858 -11.12 -2.04 5.26
N GLY A 859 -11.36 -1.67 6.53
CA GLY A 859 -12.16 -2.45 7.47
C GLY A 859 -12.15 -1.83 8.86
N THR A 860 -12.85 -2.44 9.83
CA THR A 860 -12.94 -1.94 11.21
C THR A 860 -12.11 -2.78 12.17
N GLN A 861 -11.18 -2.13 12.88
CA GLN A 861 -10.31 -2.75 13.88
C GLN A 861 -11.13 -3.55 14.92
N GLY A 862 -10.70 -4.79 15.17
CA GLY A 862 -11.41 -5.75 16.04
C GLY A 862 -12.39 -6.67 15.32
N TYR A 863 -12.84 -6.30 14.11
CA TYR A 863 -13.67 -7.15 13.23
C TYR A 863 -12.90 -7.73 12.05
N CYS A 864 -11.81 -7.08 11.62
CA CYS A 864 -11.01 -7.51 10.47
C CYS A 864 -10.45 -8.93 10.63
N ASP A 865 -10.46 -9.67 9.52
CA ASP A 865 -9.79 -10.96 9.37
C ASP A 865 -8.26 -10.80 9.48
N PRO A 866 -7.57 -11.48 10.42
CA PRO A 866 -6.12 -11.38 10.57
C PRO A 866 -5.34 -11.75 9.30
N GLN A 867 -5.87 -12.64 8.45
CA GLN A 867 -5.23 -12.89 7.14
C GLN A 867 -5.47 -11.75 6.15
N TYR A 868 -6.61 -11.06 6.22
CA TYR A 868 -6.86 -9.89 5.38
C TYR A 868 -5.94 -8.73 5.79
N GLU A 869 -5.78 -8.50 7.09
CA GLU A 869 -4.81 -7.53 7.64
C GLU A 869 -3.37 -7.84 7.20
N ARG A 870 -2.93 -9.10 7.25
CA ARG A 870 -1.57 -9.50 6.86
C ARG A 870 -1.32 -9.52 5.35
N THR A 871 -2.34 -9.75 4.51
CA THR A 871 -2.15 -10.06 3.07
C THR A 871 -2.80 -9.09 2.10
N GLY A 872 -3.68 -8.19 2.55
CA GLY A 872 -4.45 -7.29 1.70
C GLY A 872 -5.54 -7.96 0.85
N PHE A 873 -5.63 -9.29 0.81
CA PHE A 873 -6.63 -10.02 0.03
C PHE A 873 -7.94 -10.20 0.82
N LEU A 874 -8.98 -9.47 0.42
CA LEU A 874 -10.33 -9.61 0.98
C LEU A 874 -11.04 -10.84 0.37
N THR A 875 -11.66 -11.68 1.21
CA THR A 875 -12.27 -12.95 0.80
C THR A 875 -13.65 -13.17 1.44
N LYS A 876 -14.41 -14.18 1.01
CA LYS A 876 -15.68 -14.56 1.68
C LYS A 876 -15.44 -14.98 3.12
N GLU A 877 -14.32 -15.65 3.33
CA GLU A 877 -13.83 -16.16 4.60
C GLU A 877 -13.47 -15.00 5.55
N SER A 878 -13.21 -13.81 5.01
CA SER A 878 -13.04 -12.57 5.78
C SER A 878 -14.38 -12.04 6.32
N ASP A 879 -15.44 -12.02 5.51
CA ASP A 879 -16.80 -11.70 5.99
C ASP A 879 -17.29 -12.70 7.06
N VAL A 880 -16.96 -13.99 6.90
CA VAL A 880 -17.27 -15.03 7.89
C VAL A 880 -16.57 -14.75 9.23
N PHE A 881 -15.31 -14.32 9.21
CA PHE A 881 -14.59 -13.93 10.42
C PHE A 881 -15.24 -12.73 11.11
N SER A 882 -15.50 -11.65 10.36
CA SER A 882 -16.19 -10.45 10.87
C SER A 882 -17.57 -10.77 11.45
N PHE A 883 -18.32 -11.68 10.83
CA PHE A 883 -19.58 -12.17 11.38
C PHE A 883 -19.40 -13.03 12.65
N GLY A 884 -18.35 -13.85 12.71
CA GLY A 884 -17.94 -14.58 13.92
C GLY A 884 -17.70 -13.66 15.12
N VAL A 885 -17.14 -12.47 14.88
CA VAL A 885 -16.97 -11.43 15.91
C VAL A 885 -18.34 -10.98 16.43
N VAL A 886 -19.27 -10.64 15.53
CA VAL A 886 -20.66 -10.22 15.87
C VAL A 886 -21.43 -11.31 16.65
N LEU A 887 -21.23 -12.59 16.33
CA LEU A 887 -21.82 -13.70 17.09
C LEU A 887 -21.35 -13.68 18.56
N PHE A 888 -20.07 -13.39 18.81
CA PHE A 888 -19.57 -13.22 20.18
C PHE A 888 -19.97 -11.89 20.82
N GLU A 889 -20.16 -10.82 20.05
CA GLU A 889 -20.71 -9.57 20.61
C GLU A 889 -22.10 -9.79 21.20
N VAL A 890 -22.95 -10.51 20.47
CA VAL A 890 -24.29 -10.93 20.88
C VAL A 890 -24.25 -11.84 22.11
N LEU A 891 -23.35 -12.84 22.13
CA LEU A 891 -23.27 -13.79 23.24
C LEU A 891 -22.69 -13.18 24.53
N CYS A 892 -21.75 -12.25 24.39
CA CYS A 892 -21.05 -11.61 25.51
C CYS A 892 -21.69 -10.29 25.97
N GLY A 893 -22.66 -9.75 25.22
CA GLY A 893 -23.27 -8.45 25.50
C GLY A 893 -22.25 -7.31 25.48
N ARG A 894 -21.23 -7.41 24.62
CA ARG A 894 -19.99 -6.62 24.66
C ARG A 894 -19.49 -6.33 23.25
N LEU A 895 -18.96 -5.13 23.00
CA LEU A 895 -18.43 -4.78 21.68
C LEU A 895 -17.09 -5.46 21.33
N ALA A 896 -16.85 -5.60 20.03
CA ALA A 896 -15.69 -6.25 19.43
C ALA A 896 -14.34 -5.65 19.84
N CYS A 897 -14.29 -4.33 20.04
CA CYS A 897 -13.14 -3.62 20.58
C CYS A 897 -13.62 -2.77 21.76
N VAL A 898 -13.00 -2.93 22.92
CA VAL A 898 -13.26 -2.07 24.08
C VAL A 898 -11.92 -1.47 24.50
N SER A 899 -11.79 -0.17 24.32
CA SER A 899 -10.54 0.60 24.54
C SER A 899 -10.05 0.62 25.98
N SER A 900 -10.90 0.28 26.95
CA SER A 900 -10.55 0.18 28.38
C SER A 900 -9.90 -1.16 28.79
N TYR A 901 -9.45 -1.96 27.82
CA TYR A 901 -8.65 -3.16 28.07
C TYR A 901 -7.41 -3.12 27.19
N HIS A 902 -6.26 -3.40 27.79
CA HIS A 902 -4.96 -3.37 27.11
C HIS A 902 -4.31 -4.77 26.97
N ASP A 903 -4.98 -5.82 27.49
CA ASP A 903 -4.57 -7.22 27.35
C ASP A 903 -5.34 -7.92 26.21
N GLU A 904 -5.26 -9.25 26.15
CA GLU A 904 -6.05 -10.11 25.24
C GLU A 904 -7.56 -9.83 25.26
N ARG A 905 -8.09 -9.16 26.29
CA ARG A 905 -9.51 -8.81 26.38
C ARG A 905 -9.87 -7.66 25.46
N ARG A 906 -8.91 -6.82 25.02
CA ARG A 906 -9.15 -5.64 24.16
C ARG A 906 -10.01 -5.97 22.96
N PHE A 907 -9.66 -7.05 22.27
CA PHE A 907 -10.38 -7.57 21.11
C PHE A 907 -11.18 -8.80 21.49
N LEU A 908 -12.50 -8.72 21.31
CA LEU A 908 -13.43 -9.77 21.73
C LEU A 908 -13.16 -11.10 21.04
N HIS A 909 -12.74 -11.09 19.76
CA HIS A 909 -12.42 -12.31 19.02
C HIS A 909 -11.27 -13.10 19.67
N HIS A 910 -10.26 -12.42 20.21
CA HIS A 910 -9.13 -13.08 20.89
C HIS A 910 -9.60 -13.65 22.24
N PHE A 911 -10.28 -12.82 23.03
CA PHE A 911 -10.81 -13.22 24.33
C PHE A 911 -11.80 -14.39 24.26
N ALA A 912 -12.69 -14.37 23.26
CA ALA A 912 -13.67 -15.41 23.00
C ALA A 912 -13.02 -16.74 22.60
N ARG A 913 -12.04 -16.73 21.68
CA ARG A 913 -11.24 -17.92 21.33
C ARG A 913 -10.58 -18.52 22.56
N THR A 914 -9.90 -17.71 23.37
CA THR A 914 -9.27 -18.11 24.63
C THR A 914 -10.28 -18.75 25.60
N CYS A 915 -11.45 -18.15 25.79
CA CYS A 915 -12.45 -18.65 26.72
C CYS A 915 -13.13 -19.94 26.22
N TYR A 916 -13.33 -20.08 24.91
CA TYR A 916 -13.84 -21.30 24.30
C TYR A 916 -12.85 -22.47 24.46
N GLN A 917 -11.59 -22.27 24.10
CA GLN A 917 -10.52 -23.27 24.21
C GLN A 917 -10.31 -23.76 25.66
N ASN A 918 -10.42 -22.85 26.63
CA ASN A 918 -10.28 -23.17 28.05
C ASN A 918 -11.56 -23.70 28.72
N GLY A 919 -12.63 -24.00 27.95
CA GLY A 919 -13.91 -24.46 28.50
C GLY A 919 -14.60 -23.46 29.44
N ALA A 920 -14.26 -22.17 29.32
CA ALA A 920 -14.61 -21.11 30.26
C ALA A 920 -15.76 -20.20 29.76
N MET A 921 -16.55 -20.66 28.78
CA MET A 921 -17.64 -19.89 28.15
C MET A 921 -18.63 -19.29 29.15
N ASP A 922 -18.95 -19.99 30.24
CA ASP A 922 -19.84 -19.50 31.30
C ASP A 922 -19.40 -18.19 31.95
N LYS A 923 -18.13 -17.79 31.81
CA LYS A 923 -17.59 -16.55 32.37
C LYS A 923 -17.77 -15.32 31.48
N ILE A 924 -18.02 -15.52 30.17
CA ILE A 924 -18.12 -14.42 29.20
C ILE A 924 -19.54 -14.16 28.70
N ILE A 925 -20.44 -15.14 28.83
CA ILE A 925 -21.84 -15.01 28.43
C ILE A 925 -22.51 -13.91 29.25
N ASP A 926 -23.27 -13.05 28.57
CA ASP A 926 -24.02 -11.97 29.21
C ASP A 926 -25.07 -12.53 30.20
N ASN A 927 -24.96 -12.10 31.45
CA ASN A 927 -25.85 -12.50 32.54
C ASN A 927 -27.34 -12.17 32.28
N ARG A 928 -27.64 -11.23 31.37
CA ARG A 928 -29.01 -10.90 30.93
C ARG A 928 -29.68 -12.06 30.20
N ILE A 929 -28.94 -12.72 29.30
CA ILE A 929 -29.43 -13.83 28.44
C ILE A 929 -29.09 -15.22 28.98
N LYS A 930 -28.13 -15.32 29.91
CA LYS A 930 -27.63 -16.60 30.44
C LYS A 930 -28.70 -17.53 31.03
N LYS A 931 -29.83 -16.99 31.50
CA LYS A 931 -30.97 -17.78 32.01
C LYS A 931 -31.92 -18.30 30.92
N ASP A 932 -31.93 -17.64 29.77
CA ASP A 932 -32.82 -17.96 28.64
C ASP A 932 -32.17 -18.97 27.67
N ILE A 933 -30.92 -19.36 27.94
CA ILE A 933 -30.04 -20.12 27.06
C ILE A 933 -29.99 -21.58 27.51
N LYS A 934 -30.43 -22.51 26.64
CA LYS A 934 -30.26 -23.95 26.89
C LYS A 934 -28.81 -24.39 26.64
N GLN A 935 -28.23 -25.20 27.53
CA GLN A 935 -26.82 -25.61 27.47
C GLN A 935 -26.43 -26.31 26.15
N ARG A 936 -27.29 -27.18 25.61
CA ARG A 936 -27.07 -27.89 24.34
C ARG A 936 -27.05 -26.94 23.14
N MET A 937 -27.88 -25.90 23.18
CA MET A 937 -27.94 -24.84 22.18
C MET A 937 -26.72 -23.91 22.30
N LEU A 938 -26.35 -23.51 23.52
CA LEU A 938 -25.16 -22.71 23.81
C LEU A 938 -23.89 -23.34 23.23
N SER A 939 -23.69 -24.64 23.49
CA SER A 939 -22.56 -25.40 22.95
C SER A 939 -22.50 -25.31 21.43
N LYS A 940 -23.64 -25.48 20.74
CA LYS A 940 -23.75 -25.42 19.28
C LYS A 940 -23.50 -24.01 18.72
N PHE A 941 -24.06 -22.98 19.36
CA PHE A 941 -23.85 -21.57 18.98
C PHE A 941 -22.39 -21.12 19.19
N SER A 942 -21.81 -21.44 20.36
CA SER A 942 -20.42 -21.11 20.67
C SER A 942 -19.43 -21.85 19.76
N ALA A 943 -19.72 -23.10 19.40
CA ALA A 943 -18.89 -23.88 18.47
C ALA A 943 -18.84 -23.25 17.08
N ILE A 944 -19.99 -22.90 16.48
CA ILE A 944 -20.00 -22.29 15.15
C ILE A 944 -19.38 -20.89 15.17
N ALA A 945 -19.63 -20.09 16.21
CA ALA A 945 -18.98 -18.78 16.38
C ALA A 945 -17.46 -18.90 16.50
N TYR A 946 -16.96 -19.88 17.27
CA TYR A 946 -15.52 -20.17 17.36
C TYR A 946 -14.92 -20.62 16.03
N GLN A 947 -15.61 -21.48 15.26
CA GLN A 947 -15.16 -21.91 13.94
C GLN A 947 -15.05 -20.74 12.93
N CYS A 948 -15.96 -19.76 12.99
CA CYS A 948 -15.82 -18.53 12.19
C CYS A 948 -14.52 -17.75 12.50
N LEU A 949 -13.98 -17.86 13.71
CA LEU A 949 -12.78 -17.15 14.17
C LEU A 949 -11.46 -17.94 14.00
N GLN A 950 -11.42 -19.01 13.20
CA GLN A 950 -10.13 -19.68 12.93
C GLN A 950 -9.16 -18.77 12.17
N GLU A 951 -7.87 -18.90 12.45
CA GLU A 951 -6.85 -18.10 11.77
C GLU A 951 -6.61 -18.56 10.34
N ASN A 952 -6.70 -19.86 10.08
CA ASN A 952 -6.68 -20.43 8.73
C ASN A 952 -8.05 -20.24 8.08
N ARG A 953 -8.08 -19.71 6.86
CA ARG A 953 -9.33 -19.43 6.12
C ARG A 953 -10.05 -20.71 5.73
N GLU A 954 -9.29 -21.75 5.41
CA GLU A 954 -9.75 -23.09 5.00
C GLU A 954 -10.44 -23.84 6.15
N GLU A 955 -10.17 -23.46 7.40
CA GLU A 955 -10.80 -24.02 8.60
C GLU A 955 -12.10 -23.29 8.98
N ARG A 956 -12.41 -22.15 8.34
CA ARG A 956 -13.65 -21.41 8.58
C ARG A 956 -14.82 -22.09 7.87
N PRO A 957 -16.01 -22.13 8.49
CA PRO A 957 -17.21 -22.67 7.88
C PRO A 957 -17.66 -21.76 6.73
N THR A 958 -18.28 -22.34 5.69
CA THR A 958 -19.01 -21.51 4.71
C THR A 958 -20.18 -20.80 5.40
N ILE A 959 -20.53 -19.59 4.95
CA ILE A 959 -21.65 -18.86 5.56
C ILE A 959 -22.98 -19.63 5.48
N ALA A 960 -23.18 -20.48 4.45
CA ALA A 960 -24.33 -21.38 4.34
C ALA A 960 -24.38 -22.41 5.48
N GLU A 961 -23.22 -22.96 5.88
CA GLU A 961 -23.10 -23.86 7.03
C GLU A 961 -23.38 -23.10 8.34
N VAL A 962 -22.90 -21.86 8.48
CA VAL A 962 -23.22 -21.01 9.64
C VAL A 962 -24.73 -20.75 9.74
N VAL A 963 -25.40 -20.43 8.63
CA VAL A 963 -26.86 -20.30 8.55
C VAL A 963 -27.58 -21.58 8.97
N PHE A 964 -27.09 -22.74 8.54
CA PHE A 964 -27.65 -24.05 8.92
C PHE A 964 -27.50 -24.29 10.42
N GLN A 965 -26.30 -24.17 10.97
CA GLN A 965 -26.01 -24.44 12.39
C GLN A 965 -26.78 -23.48 13.32
N LEU A 966 -26.92 -22.19 12.97
CA LEU A 966 -27.73 -21.24 13.73
C LEU A 966 -29.23 -21.57 13.69
N LYS A 967 -29.77 -22.01 12.54
CA LYS A 967 -31.17 -22.47 12.42
C LYS A 967 -31.42 -23.74 13.25
N GLU A 968 -30.45 -24.65 13.31
CA GLU A 968 -30.51 -25.83 14.17
C GLU A 968 -30.42 -25.47 15.66
N ALA A 969 -29.55 -24.52 16.04
CA ALA A 969 -29.50 -23.99 17.41
C ALA A 969 -30.87 -23.41 17.82
N ARG A 970 -31.56 -22.72 16.90
CA ARG A 970 -32.92 -22.22 17.14
C ARG A 970 -33.97 -23.34 17.30
N LYS A 971 -33.84 -24.48 16.61
CA LYS A 971 -34.74 -25.63 16.84
C LYS A 971 -34.59 -26.16 18.26
N ILE A 972 -33.36 -26.40 18.72
CA ILE A 972 -33.05 -26.89 20.08
C ILE A 972 -33.60 -25.91 21.14
N GLN A 973 -33.56 -24.60 20.87
CA GLN A 973 -34.15 -23.59 21.74
C GLN A 973 -35.69 -23.68 21.82
N LEU A 974 -36.35 -24.11 20.74
CA LEU A 974 -37.82 -24.17 20.60
C LEU A 974 -38.44 -25.55 20.91
N GLU A 975 -37.66 -26.63 20.89
CA GLU A 975 -38.07 -27.96 21.37
C GLU A 975 -38.52 -27.86 22.83
N SER A 976 -39.66 -28.44 23.20
CA SER A 976 -40.36 -28.20 24.47
C SER A 976 -39.72 -28.89 25.68
N GLU A 977 -40.16 -28.48 26.88
CA GLU A 977 -39.73 -28.97 28.21
C GLU A 977 -40.32 -30.38 28.52
N ASP A 978 -40.23 -31.32 27.59
CA ASP A 978 -40.90 -32.64 27.66
C ASP A 978 -39.97 -33.81 28.06
N GLU A 979 -38.70 -33.57 28.43
CA GLU A 979 -37.70 -34.61 28.77
C GLU A 979 -37.16 -34.56 30.23
N ASP A 980 -37.58 -33.61 31.08
CA ASP A 980 -37.10 -33.47 32.47
C ASP A 980 -38.01 -34.13 33.54
N ASP A 981 -38.93 -35.03 33.14
CA ASP A 981 -39.91 -35.71 34.00
C ASP A 981 -39.89 -37.27 33.80
N GLU A 982 -38.71 -37.89 33.71
CA GLU A 982 -38.47 -39.35 33.87
C GLU A 982 -37.27 -39.70 34.78
#